data_AF-A0AA43IQ33-F1
#
_entry.id   AF-A0AA43IQ33-F1
#
_cell.length_a   1.000
_cell.length_b   1.000
_cell.length_c   1.000
_cell.angle_alpha   90.00
_cell.angle_beta   90.00
_cell.angle_gamma   90.00
#
_symmetry.space_group_name_H-M   'P 1'
#
loop_
_entity.id
_entity.type
_entity.pdbx_description
1 polymer ?
#
loop_
_entity_poly.entity_id
_entity_poly.type
_entity_poly.pdbx_seq_one_letter_code
_entity_poly.pdbx_strand_id
1 'polypeptide(L)'
;MPAELPSGTVTFFFTDVEGSTRLLGELGAQRYAEALGTHHAIVRAALAEHGGVEVDTQGDAFFCAFASARAALACAAEVRAGLGDGPIRVRMGVHTGEALVVDRHYVGMDVHRAARIGACGHGGQVVISPTTVALLEPGEEVLRDLGAHRLKDLAAPIVLHQLGDEVFPPLNTLSRTNLPVPATPFLGRDDELRELLERAAEPGVRVLTLTGPGGTGKTRLGLQLAAEISGGFPDGVWWVPLASLRGASLVVSALASVLEIDEEPGRSLAASIVDGLGRRKVLVLLDNCEHLLDEVADLVSALAAGCPNTLVLATSREPLAVAAEQVFSVQPLVSQDAFELFHARARAAGADLDESGTRDVVTALCERLDNLPLAVELAAARSVALPPSALLDRISSRLDVLKGPRDADERQRTLRGAIGWSHDLLTDPERRLFRRLAIFVGGASLEAVEEVCEADLDELLSLVAKSLVRHASLEGSKPRYWMLETIREFAVAELDMSGELETSHEAHLHWHANLVRGAQGRLVGRGSGEWLARLETDLENFRAALGCALGRAENEAAIALASALAPLHMLHGRYMEAEDVLLRVLALEPALLDAASFQSLLGRVLHRVGRPEDARSAHLDAEHLLESNSARDEAWWKTWIGVKLEQAHYYYFENELDDLREVIVELTPHVETRGTPVQSLELLHVLAQDAYRRERYVLSDETEVLAREIHRRSFELEDTYADFTLGFCLLWRGKFEEAESFFRRGIDAARSRGNALIEVRCLVYSLVAHRRRGDLEGARALLRELEALDDLHGYVGLTSANASWIAYRDGNLDAALEYAHAALADWNRYQRSGPTVFQWAARFPLLAVELERGRLDAAVEQALAMLDPLQQPLPDELRELLQHAVDDGGSDTLTRSLELARDGGYI
;
A
#
# COMPACT_ATOMS: atom_id res chain seq x y z
N MET A 1 30.32 45.69 -35.06
CA MET A 1 29.12 45.53 -34.21
C MET A 1 28.59 44.13 -34.50
N PRO A 2 28.40 43.23 -33.51
CA PRO A 2 27.73 41.96 -33.77
C PRO A 2 26.31 42.24 -34.28
N ALA A 3 25.84 41.45 -35.25
CA ALA A 3 24.53 41.63 -35.88
C ALA A 3 23.40 41.51 -34.84
N GLU A 4 22.40 42.38 -34.92
CA GLU A 4 21.23 42.37 -34.04
C GLU A 4 20.29 41.22 -34.48
N LEU A 5 19.74 40.47 -33.52
CA LEU A 5 18.83 39.36 -33.84
C LEU A 5 17.49 39.90 -34.37
N PRO A 6 16.93 39.31 -35.44
CA PRO A 6 15.57 39.60 -35.87
C PRO A 6 14.56 39.48 -34.71
N SER A 7 13.53 40.32 -34.70
CA SER A 7 12.45 40.27 -33.69
C SER A 7 11.08 40.46 -34.32
N GLY A 8 10.03 40.02 -33.63
CA GLY A 8 8.67 39.93 -34.19
C GLY A 8 8.47 38.63 -34.95
N THR A 9 8.05 38.73 -36.23
CA THR A 9 7.96 37.58 -37.13
C THR A 9 9.35 37.23 -37.65
N VAL A 10 9.85 36.05 -37.28
CA VAL A 10 11.21 35.59 -37.58
C VAL A 10 11.14 34.28 -38.36
N THR A 11 11.97 34.14 -39.39
CA THR A 11 12.16 32.86 -40.09
C THR A 11 13.37 32.14 -39.52
N PHE A 12 13.12 30.99 -38.91
CA PHE A 12 14.14 30.08 -38.39
C PHE A 12 14.57 29.09 -39.47
N PHE A 13 15.89 28.91 -39.58
CA PHE A 13 16.53 27.94 -40.44
C PHE A 13 17.36 26.99 -39.56
N PHE A 14 17.02 25.70 -39.61
CA PHE A 14 17.77 24.65 -38.94
C PHE A 14 18.41 23.74 -39.98
N THR A 15 19.66 23.36 -39.76
CA THR A 15 20.34 22.36 -40.58
C THR A 15 21.12 21.39 -39.71
N ASP A 16 21.18 20.13 -40.12
CA ASP A 16 21.86 19.05 -39.42
C ASP A 16 22.39 18.02 -40.44
N VAL A 17 23.53 17.40 -40.16
CA VAL A 17 24.15 16.41 -41.07
C VAL A 17 23.46 15.06 -40.92
N GLU A 18 23.02 14.50 -42.04
CA GLU A 18 22.40 13.17 -42.04
C GLU A 18 23.46 12.09 -41.76
N GLY A 19 23.30 11.35 -40.66
CA GLY A 19 24.13 10.19 -40.37
C GLY A 19 25.58 10.53 -40.01
N SER A 20 25.84 11.66 -39.35
CA SER A 20 27.17 12.15 -39.02
C SER A 20 28.09 11.15 -38.30
N THR A 21 27.56 10.35 -37.36
CA THR A 21 28.33 9.28 -36.70
C THR A 21 28.81 8.20 -37.66
N ARG A 22 27.97 7.84 -38.65
CA ARG A 22 28.34 6.87 -39.69
C ARG A 22 29.39 7.45 -40.62
N LEU A 23 29.20 8.71 -41.03
CA LEU A 23 30.13 9.42 -41.90
C LEU A 23 31.52 9.60 -41.25
N LEU A 24 31.56 9.84 -39.93
CA LEU A 24 32.80 9.86 -39.16
C LEU A 24 33.53 8.51 -39.19
N GLY A 25 32.78 7.40 -39.09
CA GLY A 25 33.32 6.04 -39.22
C GLY A 25 33.85 5.73 -40.61
N GLU A 26 33.18 6.20 -41.66
CA GLU A 26 33.55 5.95 -43.07
C GLU A 26 34.73 6.81 -43.54
N LEU A 27 34.78 8.09 -43.16
CA LEU A 27 35.82 9.02 -43.59
C LEU A 27 37.06 9.00 -42.66
N GLY A 28 36.87 8.58 -41.40
CA GLY A 28 37.86 8.75 -40.34
C GLY A 28 37.94 10.20 -39.83
N ALA A 29 38.44 10.37 -38.60
CA ALA A 29 38.36 11.64 -37.87
C ALA A 29 38.95 12.86 -38.62
N GLN A 30 40.08 12.69 -39.30
CA GLN A 30 40.76 13.81 -39.97
C GLN A 30 40.01 14.30 -41.22
N ARG A 31 39.58 13.37 -42.10
CA ARG A 31 38.81 13.73 -43.30
C ARG A 31 37.40 14.19 -42.97
N TYR A 32 36.81 13.65 -41.91
CA TYR A 32 35.53 14.15 -41.39
C TYR A 32 35.66 15.60 -40.90
N ALA A 33 36.72 15.93 -40.16
CA ALA A 33 36.96 17.31 -39.71
C ALA A 33 37.16 18.30 -40.87
N GLU A 34 37.86 17.90 -41.94
CA GLU A 34 38.01 18.71 -43.16
C GLU A 34 36.68 18.92 -43.89
N ALA A 35 35.88 17.84 -44.03
CA ALA A 35 34.55 17.93 -44.63
C ALA A 35 33.62 18.83 -43.79
N LEU A 36 33.64 18.69 -42.47
CA LEU A 36 32.84 19.49 -41.54
C LEU A 36 33.25 20.97 -41.60
N GLY A 37 34.54 21.27 -41.67
CA GLY A 37 35.05 22.63 -41.86
C GLY A 37 34.60 23.25 -43.17
N THR A 38 34.56 22.47 -44.25
CA THR A 38 34.03 22.91 -45.55
C THR A 38 32.53 23.18 -45.47
N HIS A 39 31.77 22.29 -44.83
CA HIS A 39 30.34 22.48 -44.57
C HIS A 39 30.08 23.77 -43.78
N HIS A 40 30.80 24.01 -42.68
CA HIS A 40 30.68 25.24 -41.89
C HIS A 40 30.98 26.49 -42.72
N ALA A 41 32.00 26.44 -43.57
CA ALA A 41 32.36 27.57 -44.44
C ALA A 41 31.26 27.87 -45.45
N ILE A 42 30.65 26.84 -46.06
CA ILE A 42 29.53 26.99 -47.01
C ILE A 42 28.31 27.60 -46.32
N VAL A 43 27.91 27.07 -45.16
CA VAL A 43 26.75 27.58 -44.42
C VAL A 43 26.96 29.04 -44.02
N ARG A 44 28.13 29.39 -43.46
CA ARG A 44 28.43 30.76 -43.05
C ARG A 44 28.53 31.74 -44.24
N ALA A 45 29.05 31.29 -45.38
CA ALA A 45 29.08 32.11 -46.59
C ALA A 45 27.66 32.42 -47.09
N ALA A 46 26.79 31.41 -47.16
CA ALA A 46 25.39 31.59 -47.55
C ALA A 46 24.62 32.47 -46.55
N LEU A 47 24.88 32.33 -45.24
CA LEU A 47 24.29 33.21 -44.23
C LEU A 47 24.71 34.68 -44.44
N ALA A 48 25.99 34.92 -44.70
CA ALA A 48 26.50 36.27 -44.93
C ALA A 48 25.91 36.93 -46.19
N GLU A 49 25.75 36.16 -47.27
CA GLU A 49 25.18 36.64 -48.54
C GLU A 49 23.69 36.98 -48.41
N HIS A 50 22.91 36.14 -47.73
CA HIS A 50 21.46 36.29 -47.61
C HIS A 50 21.01 37.03 -46.34
N GLY A 51 21.93 37.64 -45.61
CA GLY A 51 21.61 38.43 -44.41
C GLY A 51 21.04 37.60 -43.25
N GLY A 52 21.44 36.35 -43.13
CA GLY A 52 21.12 35.47 -42.01
C GLY A 52 22.02 35.71 -40.80
N VAL A 53 21.49 35.45 -39.61
CA VAL A 53 22.24 35.53 -38.34
C VAL A 53 22.37 34.12 -37.76
N GLU A 54 23.60 33.66 -37.55
CA GLU A 54 23.91 32.44 -36.80
C GLU A 54 23.56 32.67 -35.32
N VAL A 55 22.62 31.89 -34.79
CA VAL A 55 22.15 31.98 -33.39
C VAL A 55 22.94 31.01 -32.52
N ASP A 56 23.03 29.75 -32.95
CA ASP A 56 23.82 28.71 -32.29
C ASP A 56 24.34 27.70 -33.32
N THR A 57 25.48 27.08 -33.01
CA THR A 57 26.10 26.02 -33.81
C THR A 57 26.66 24.95 -32.88
N GLN A 58 26.12 23.74 -32.96
CA GLN A 58 26.56 22.61 -32.14
C GLN A 58 27.06 21.47 -33.02
N GLY A 59 28.39 21.34 -33.11
CA GLY A 59 29.03 20.31 -33.92
C GLY A 59 28.74 20.51 -35.40
N ASP A 60 27.80 19.74 -35.91
CA ASP A 60 27.35 19.67 -37.31
C ASP A 60 25.99 20.33 -37.57
N ALA A 61 25.28 20.74 -36.51
CA ALA A 61 24.00 21.44 -36.62
C ALA A 61 24.15 22.97 -36.52
N PHE A 62 23.39 23.70 -37.35
CA PHE A 62 23.25 25.17 -37.24
C PHE A 62 21.81 25.56 -36.95
N PHE A 63 21.66 26.53 -36.07
CA PHE A 63 20.43 27.28 -35.84
C PHE A 63 20.64 28.74 -36.27
N CYS A 64 19.90 29.17 -37.29
CA CYS A 64 19.99 30.50 -37.86
C CYS A 64 18.63 31.19 -37.90
N ALA A 65 18.65 32.52 -37.95
CA ALA A 65 17.47 33.35 -38.03
C ALA A 65 17.57 34.40 -39.14
N PHE A 66 16.44 34.67 -39.78
CA PHE A 66 16.29 35.63 -40.87
C PHE A 66 15.09 36.53 -40.61
N ALA A 67 15.18 37.78 -41.06
CA ALA A 67 14.04 38.70 -41.09
C ALA A 67 13.06 38.43 -42.27
N SER A 68 13.42 37.53 -43.19
CA SER A 68 12.63 37.24 -44.40
C SER A 68 12.63 35.75 -44.72
N ALA A 69 11.44 35.22 -45.00
CA ALA A 69 11.24 33.85 -45.48
C ALA A 69 11.96 33.58 -46.80
N ARG A 70 11.95 34.56 -47.72
CA ARG A 70 12.65 34.47 -49.01
C ARG A 70 14.16 34.35 -48.84
N ALA A 71 14.74 35.16 -47.97
CA ALA A 71 16.17 35.13 -47.69
C ALA A 71 16.61 33.79 -47.08
N ALA A 72 15.80 33.22 -46.16
CA ALA A 72 16.07 31.91 -45.58
C ALA A 72 16.04 30.78 -46.63
N LEU A 73 15.11 30.83 -47.60
CA LEU A 73 15.04 29.84 -48.67
C LEU A 73 16.16 29.99 -49.70
N ALA A 74 16.52 31.21 -50.07
CA ALA A 74 17.68 31.47 -50.93
C ALA A 74 18.97 30.94 -50.29
N CYS A 75 19.15 31.18 -48.98
CA CYS A 75 20.24 30.59 -48.21
C CYS A 75 20.19 29.06 -48.23
N ALA A 76 19.03 28.44 -47.98
CA ALA A 76 18.89 26.97 -48.00
C ALA A 76 19.24 26.39 -49.38
N ALA A 77 18.83 27.05 -50.47
CA ALA A 77 19.14 26.66 -51.83
C ALA A 77 20.65 26.77 -52.12
N GLU A 78 21.30 27.85 -51.67
CA GLU A 78 22.74 28.04 -51.83
C GLU A 78 23.56 27.04 -51.01
N VAL A 79 23.15 26.74 -49.78
CA VAL A 79 23.77 25.69 -48.95
C VAL A 79 23.67 24.33 -49.66
N ARG A 80 22.48 23.98 -50.18
CA ARG A 80 22.28 22.74 -50.95
C ARG A 80 23.17 22.69 -52.18
N ALA A 81 23.26 23.78 -52.94
CA ALA A 81 24.07 23.85 -54.15
C ALA A 81 25.58 23.82 -53.85
N GLY A 82 26.03 24.50 -52.80
CA GLY A 82 27.42 24.56 -52.38
C GLY A 82 27.95 23.23 -51.84
N LEU A 83 27.09 22.43 -51.19
CA LEU A 83 27.43 21.08 -50.76
C LEU A 83 27.45 20.06 -51.91
N GLY A 84 26.55 20.21 -52.90
CA GLY A 84 26.55 19.44 -54.14
C GLY A 84 26.67 17.91 -53.93
N ASP A 85 27.59 17.28 -54.66
CA ASP A 85 27.95 15.86 -54.54
C ASP A 85 29.04 15.59 -53.47
N GLY A 86 29.24 16.54 -52.56
CA GLY A 86 30.15 16.39 -51.44
C GLY A 86 29.72 15.26 -50.48
N PRO A 87 30.63 14.80 -49.61
CA PRO A 87 30.36 13.68 -48.71
C PRO A 87 29.36 14.01 -47.59
N ILE A 88 29.09 15.29 -47.33
CA ILE A 88 28.12 15.75 -46.33
C ILE A 88 26.80 16.07 -47.01
N ARG A 89 25.74 15.40 -46.55
CA ARG A 89 24.35 15.69 -46.93
C ARG A 89 23.64 16.22 -45.69
N VAL A 90 22.99 17.38 -45.80
CA VAL A 90 22.30 18.02 -44.68
C VAL A 90 20.80 18.02 -44.87
N ARG A 91 20.06 17.71 -43.82
CA ARG A 91 18.62 17.96 -43.76
C ARG A 91 18.41 19.40 -43.27
N MET A 92 17.45 20.09 -43.87
CA MET A 92 17.17 21.51 -43.58
C MET A 92 15.69 21.73 -43.30
N GLY A 93 15.39 22.56 -42.30
CA GLY A 93 14.03 22.94 -41.93
C GLY A 93 13.87 24.46 -41.88
N VAL A 94 12.80 24.98 -42.50
CA VAL A 94 12.50 26.42 -42.54
C VAL A 94 11.10 26.70 -42.01
N HIS A 95 11.01 27.46 -40.93
CA HIS A 95 9.75 27.81 -40.28
C HIS A 95 9.70 29.28 -39.90
N THR A 96 8.56 29.93 -40.16
CA THR A 96 8.32 31.32 -39.78
C THR A 96 7.28 31.40 -38.67
N GLY A 97 7.61 32.11 -37.60
CA GLY A 97 6.75 32.25 -36.42
C GLY A 97 7.16 33.44 -35.56
N GLU A 98 6.66 33.48 -34.33
CA GLU A 98 7.01 34.50 -33.34
C GLU A 98 7.90 33.91 -32.26
N ALA A 99 8.92 34.66 -31.85
CA ALA A 99 9.74 34.27 -30.69
C ALA A 99 10.22 35.48 -29.90
N LEU A 100 10.41 35.27 -28.60
CA LEU A 100 10.98 36.25 -27.70
C LEU A 100 12.49 36.12 -27.70
N VAL A 101 13.20 37.25 -27.81
CA VAL A 101 14.65 37.30 -27.67
C VAL A 101 15.00 37.46 -26.19
N VAL A 102 15.67 36.47 -25.60
CA VAL A 102 16.15 36.48 -24.21
C VAL A 102 17.65 36.16 -24.24
N ASP A 103 18.48 37.03 -23.67
CA ASP A 103 19.95 36.86 -23.59
C ASP A 103 20.60 36.38 -24.90
N ARG A 104 20.21 36.98 -26.02
CA ARG A 104 20.66 36.65 -27.40
C ARG A 104 20.31 35.23 -27.88
N HIS A 105 19.26 34.62 -27.32
CA HIS A 105 18.65 33.39 -27.79
C HIS A 105 17.17 33.60 -28.06
N TYR A 106 16.57 32.71 -28.85
CA TYR A 106 15.12 32.68 -29.04
C TYR A 106 14.47 31.70 -28.07
N VAL A 107 13.39 32.14 -27.43
CA VAL A 107 12.52 31.31 -26.59
C VAL A 107 11.11 31.35 -27.16
N GLY A 108 10.52 30.18 -27.40
CA GLY A 108 9.16 30.05 -27.92
C GLY A 108 8.93 28.73 -28.64
N MET A 109 7.65 28.36 -28.79
CA MET A 109 7.24 27.11 -29.44
C MET A 109 7.66 27.02 -30.91
N ASP A 110 7.78 28.16 -31.61
CA ASP A 110 8.15 28.18 -33.03
C ASP A 110 9.62 27.80 -33.26
N VAL A 111 10.50 27.98 -32.27
CA VAL A 111 11.89 27.47 -32.32
C VAL A 111 11.90 25.95 -32.33
N HIS A 112 11.15 25.33 -31.41
CA HIS A 112 11.02 23.88 -31.34
C HIS A 112 10.35 23.32 -32.60
N ARG A 113 9.31 23.99 -33.12
CA ARG A 113 8.65 23.62 -34.36
C ARG A 113 9.61 23.63 -35.55
N ALA A 114 10.43 24.67 -35.69
CA ALA A 114 11.44 24.77 -36.75
C ALA A 114 12.46 23.62 -36.69
N ALA A 115 12.96 23.29 -35.49
CA ALA A 115 13.88 22.18 -35.29
C ALA A 115 13.24 20.82 -35.65
N ARG A 116 11.97 20.60 -35.28
CA ARG A 116 11.23 19.35 -35.61
C ARG A 116 10.96 19.21 -37.11
N ILE A 117 10.72 20.32 -37.81
CA ILE A 117 10.56 20.33 -39.27
C ILE A 117 11.88 19.96 -39.97
N GLY A 118 13.02 20.46 -39.48
CA GLY A 118 14.32 20.05 -40.02
C GLY A 118 14.62 18.57 -39.76
N ALA A 119 14.29 18.07 -38.56
CA ALA A 119 14.57 16.70 -38.16
C ALA A 119 13.79 15.62 -38.93
N CYS A 120 12.61 15.94 -39.50
CA CYS A 120 11.82 14.96 -40.25
C CYS A 120 12.30 14.74 -41.69
N GLY A 121 13.16 15.61 -42.22
CA GLY A 121 13.70 15.54 -43.57
C GLY A 121 14.92 14.62 -43.71
N HIS A 122 15.35 14.42 -44.96
CA HIS A 122 16.50 13.61 -45.38
C HIS A 122 17.66 14.47 -45.90
N GLY A 123 18.84 13.88 -46.07
CA GLY A 123 20.04 14.58 -46.54
C GLY A 123 19.90 15.20 -47.95
N GLY A 124 19.97 16.53 -48.01
CA GLY A 124 19.76 17.36 -49.20
C GLY A 124 18.34 17.93 -49.31
N GLN A 125 17.44 17.56 -48.41
CA GLN A 125 16.05 18.00 -48.41
C GLN A 125 15.87 19.29 -47.59
N VAL A 126 15.10 20.23 -48.12
CA VAL A 126 14.66 21.44 -47.41
C VAL A 126 13.16 21.33 -47.17
N VAL A 127 12.76 21.15 -45.91
CA VAL A 127 11.36 21.03 -45.48
C VAL A 127 10.85 22.36 -44.95
N ILE A 128 9.67 22.76 -45.38
CA ILE A 128 9.12 24.11 -45.22
C ILE A 128 7.75 24.04 -44.53
N SER A 129 7.58 24.88 -43.51
CA SER A 129 6.31 25.04 -42.80
C SER A 129 5.26 25.81 -43.63
N PRO A 130 3.95 25.64 -43.37
CA PRO A 130 2.92 26.35 -44.12
C PRO A 130 2.95 27.87 -43.87
N THR A 131 3.39 28.31 -42.68
CA THR A 131 3.55 29.73 -42.37
C THR A 131 4.68 30.38 -43.16
N THR A 132 5.77 29.65 -43.43
CA THR A 132 6.82 30.11 -44.34
C THR A 132 6.30 30.21 -45.77
N VAL A 133 5.57 29.20 -46.25
CA VAL A 133 5.00 29.19 -47.61
C VAL A 133 4.04 30.37 -47.82
N ALA A 134 3.23 30.71 -46.80
CA ALA A 134 2.29 31.82 -46.86
C ALA A 134 2.94 33.21 -47.03
N LEU A 135 4.25 33.33 -46.80
CA LEU A 135 5.02 34.57 -46.93
C LEU A 135 5.80 34.68 -48.25
N LEU A 136 5.66 33.69 -49.14
CA LEU A 136 6.32 33.67 -50.44
C LEU A 136 5.36 34.10 -51.55
N GLU A 137 5.89 34.71 -52.59
CA GLU A 137 5.11 35.03 -53.78
C GLU A 137 4.83 33.74 -54.59
N PRO A 138 3.57 33.47 -54.99
CA PRO A 138 3.26 32.28 -55.77
C PRO A 138 4.06 32.19 -57.07
N GLY A 139 4.79 31.08 -57.26
CA GLY A 139 5.55 30.79 -58.48
C GLY A 139 6.98 31.32 -58.52
N GLU A 140 7.46 32.00 -57.46
CA GLU A 140 8.86 32.42 -57.34
C GLU A 140 9.80 31.23 -57.03
N GLU A 141 9.33 30.28 -56.23
CA GLU A 141 10.05 29.05 -55.85
C GLU A 141 9.26 27.81 -56.27
N VAL A 142 9.96 26.74 -56.67
CA VAL A 142 9.33 25.43 -56.93
C VAL A 142 9.08 24.74 -55.59
N LEU A 143 7.81 24.60 -55.20
CA LEU A 143 7.41 23.96 -53.95
C LEU A 143 6.60 22.70 -54.21
N ARG A 144 6.97 21.60 -53.56
CA ARG A 144 6.22 20.33 -53.58
C ARG A 144 5.47 20.13 -52.28
N ASP A 145 4.16 19.93 -52.36
CA ASP A 145 3.34 19.55 -51.21
C ASP A 145 3.67 18.11 -50.78
N LEU A 146 4.02 17.94 -49.50
CA LEU A 146 4.31 16.64 -48.90
C LEU A 146 3.12 16.08 -48.10
N GLY A 147 2.05 16.86 -47.91
CA GLY A 147 0.86 16.47 -47.17
C GLY A 147 0.95 16.75 -45.67
N ALA A 148 -0.05 16.28 -44.93
CA ALA A 148 -0.17 16.50 -43.49
C ALA A 148 0.61 15.47 -42.68
N HIS A 149 1.50 15.94 -41.80
CA HIS A 149 2.37 15.10 -40.98
C HIS A 149 2.27 15.43 -39.50
N ARG A 150 2.30 14.40 -38.64
CA ARG A 150 2.44 14.56 -37.18
C ARG A 150 3.93 14.54 -36.81
N LEU A 151 4.39 15.63 -36.19
CA LEU A 151 5.76 15.77 -35.69
C LEU A 151 5.79 15.54 -34.18
N LYS A 152 6.91 15.03 -33.68
CA LYS A 152 7.13 14.78 -32.24
C LYS A 152 6.84 16.06 -31.42
N ASP A 153 6.11 15.90 -30.31
CA ASP A 153 5.72 16.96 -29.36
C ASP A 153 4.77 18.05 -29.91
N LEU A 154 4.18 17.84 -31.10
CA LEU A 154 3.16 18.74 -31.67
C LEU A 154 1.81 18.01 -31.78
N ALA A 155 0.78 18.57 -31.15
CA ALA A 155 -0.53 17.93 -31.03
C ALA A 155 -1.34 17.84 -32.35
N ALA A 156 -1.09 18.74 -33.31
CA ALA A 156 -1.83 18.81 -34.57
C ALA A 156 -0.95 18.43 -35.78
N PRO A 157 -1.48 17.71 -36.78
CA PRO A 157 -0.80 17.51 -38.06
C PRO A 157 -0.54 18.85 -38.76
N ILE A 158 0.62 19.01 -39.39
CA ILE A 158 1.02 20.20 -40.14
C ILE A 158 1.25 19.81 -41.59
N VAL A 159 0.74 20.60 -42.54
CA VAL A 159 1.00 20.42 -43.98
C VAL A 159 2.40 20.93 -44.29
N LEU A 160 3.31 20.03 -44.69
CA LEU A 160 4.69 20.35 -44.97
C LEU A 160 4.93 20.44 -46.48
N HIS A 161 5.85 21.30 -46.87
CA HIS A 161 6.27 21.47 -48.26
C HIS A 161 7.78 21.21 -48.38
N GLN A 162 8.24 20.97 -49.60
CA GLN A 162 9.66 20.86 -49.93
C GLN A 162 10.08 21.93 -50.93
N LEU A 163 11.30 22.45 -50.81
CA LEU A 163 11.94 23.24 -51.85
C LEU A 163 12.48 22.36 -52.98
N GLY A 164 12.03 22.57 -54.20
CA GLY A 164 12.39 21.79 -55.40
C GLY A 164 11.52 20.55 -55.63
N ASP A 165 11.67 19.96 -56.81
CA ASP A 165 10.86 18.84 -57.31
C ASP A 165 11.52 17.46 -57.16
N GLU A 166 12.73 17.41 -56.60
CA GLU A 166 13.46 16.18 -56.27
C GLU A 166 12.60 15.20 -55.44
N VAL A 167 12.83 13.89 -55.64
CA VAL A 167 12.09 12.83 -54.96
C VAL A 167 12.91 12.30 -53.78
N PHE A 168 12.37 12.40 -52.56
CA PHE A 168 12.94 11.85 -51.33
C PHE A 168 12.05 10.71 -50.78
N PRO A 169 12.57 9.86 -49.88
CA PRO A 169 11.74 8.94 -49.11
C PRO A 169 10.66 9.69 -48.30
N PRO A 170 9.59 9.00 -47.83
CA PRO A 170 8.61 9.60 -46.93
C PRO A 170 9.27 10.27 -45.72
N LEU A 171 8.71 11.38 -45.25
CA LEU A 171 9.24 12.08 -44.07
C LEU A 171 9.21 11.18 -42.83
N ASN A 172 10.22 11.30 -41.98
CA ASN A 172 10.32 10.59 -40.71
C ASN A 172 9.34 11.19 -39.69
N THR A 173 8.07 10.77 -39.77
CA THR A 173 6.93 11.36 -39.03
C THR A 173 6.03 10.26 -38.47
N LEU A 174 5.16 10.59 -37.51
CA LEU A 174 4.29 9.63 -36.79
C LEU A 174 3.10 9.09 -37.63
N SER A 175 3.16 9.10 -38.96
CA SER A 175 1.97 9.09 -39.84
C SER A 175 1.50 7.72 -40.39
N ARG A 176 1.92 6.58 -39.83
CA ARG A 176 1.32 5.26 -40.15
C ARG A 176 0.65 4.65 -38.92
N THR A 177 -0.36 5.33 -38.39
CA THR A 177 -1.12 4.83 -37.25
C THR A 177 -2.58 5.27 -37.26
N ASN A 178 -3.44 4.40 -36.72
CA ASN A 178 -4.84 4.69 -36.41
C ASN A 178 -5.10 4.78 -34.88
N LEU A 179 -4.04 4.94 -34.06
CA LEU A 179 -4.20 5.09 -32.61
C LEU A 179 -5.10 6.30 -32.29
N PRO A 180 -6.11 6.13 -31.42
CA PRO A 180 -6.99 7.21 -31.00
C PRO A 180 -6.19 8.26 -30.22
N VAL A 181 -6.59 9.52 -30.32
CA VAL A 181 -6.07 10.59 -29.48
C VAL A 181 -6.93 10.68 -28.23
N PRO A 182 -6.37 10.39 -27.04
CA PRO A 182 -7.05 10.64 -25.77
C PRO A 182 -7.60 12.05 -25.60
N ALA A 183 -8.83 12.20 -25.10
CA ALA A 183 -9.38 13.50 -24.69
C ALA A 183 -8.81 14.00 -23.35
N THR A 184 -8.23 13.10 -22.55
CA THR A 184 -7.71 13.38 -21.20
C THR A 184 -6.25 12.90 -21.07
N PRO A 185 -5.43 13.49 -20.18
CA PRO A 185 -4.08 13.02 -19.94
C PRO A 185 -4.06 11.62 -19.32
N PHE A 186 -2.99 10.87 -19.59
CA PHE A 186 -2.64 9.64 -18.89
C PHE A 186 -2.04 10.03 -17.52
N LEU A 187 -2.56 9.45 -16.43
CA LEU A 187 -2.20 9.80 -15.06
C LEU A 187 -1.97 8.52 -14.25
N GLY A 188 -0.88 8.52 -13.47
CA GLY A 188 -0.40 7.34 -12.75
C GLY A 188 0.21 6.28 -13.67
N ARG A 189 0.72 5.19 -13.07
CA ARG A 189 1.30 4.02 -13.77
C ARG A 189 2.64 4.25 -14.48
N ASP A 190 3.43 5.22 -14.03
CA ASP A 190 4.77 5.47 -14.62
C ASP A 190 5.70 4.26 -14.50
N ASP A 191 5.62 3.53 -13.39
CA ASP A 191 6.44 2.34 -13.14
C ASP A 191 6.04 1.17 -14.05
N GLU A 192 4.73 0.91 -14.17
CA GLU A 192 4.20 -0.14 -15.06
C GLU A 192 4.50 0.17 -16.52
N LEU A 193 4.36 1.45 -16.94
CA LEU A 193 4.69 1.87 -18.29
C LEU A 193 6.19 1.69 -18.57
N ARG A 194 7.06 2.03 -17.62
CA ARG A 194 8.52 1.81 -17.73
C ARG A 194 8.85 0.34 -17.89
N GLU A 195 8.29 -0.53 -17.06
CA GLU A 195 8.51 -1.97 -17.15
C GLU A 195 8.01 -2.55 -18.50
N LEU A 196 6.84 -2.10 -18.96
CA LEU A 196 6.30 -2.49 -20.26
C LEU A 196 7.15 -2.01 -21.43
N LEU A 197 7.73 -0.80 -21.35
CA LEU A 197 8.67 -0.27 -22.34
C LEU A 197 9.93 -1.13 -22.42
N GLU A 198 10.47 -1.54 -21.27
CA GLU A 198 11.63 -2.43 -21.19
C GLU A 198 11.32 -3.79 -21.82
N ARG A 199 10.21 -4.44 -21.43
CA ARG A 199 9.77 -5.72 -22.00
C ARG A 199 9.51 -5.64 -23.50
N ALA A 200 8.86 -4.58 -23.98
CA ALA A 200 8.60 -4.39 -25.40
C ALA A 200 9.88 -4.17 -26.23
N ALA A 201 10.97 -3.71 -25.59
CA ALA A 201 12.27 -3.52 -26.22
C ALA A 201 13.16 -4.77 -26.20
N GLU A 202 12.82 -5.80 -25.41
CA GLU A 202 13.60 -7.02 -25.30
C GLU A 202 13.69 -7.79 -26.64
N PRO A 203 14.90 -8.20 -27.06
CA PRO A 203 15.07 -8.99 -28.28
C PRO A 203 14.30 -10.31 -28.19
N GLY A 204 13.38 -10.54 -29.13
CA GLY A 204 12.61 -11.79 -29.21
C GLY A 204 11.23 -11.74 -28.57
N VAL A 205 10.84 -10.62 -27.94
CA VAL A 205 9.45 -10.41 -27.51
C VAL A 205 8.57 -10.11 -28.71
N ARG A 206 7.57 -10.97 -28.95
CA ARG A 206 6.71 -10.92 -30.15
C ARG A 206 5.23 -10.78 -29.83
N VAL A 207 4.81 -11.23 -28.66
CA VAL A 207 3.44 -11.13 -28.18
C VAL A 207 3.51 -10.70 -26.72
N LEU A 208 2.89 -9.55 -26.42
CA LEU A 208 2.75 -9.03 -25.08
C LEU A 208 1.26 -8.85 -24.79
N THR A 209 0.72 -9.54 -23.78
CA THR A 209 -0.69 -9.48 -23.42
C THR A 209 -0.86 -8.80 -22.06
N LEU A 210 -1.58 -7.68 -22.04
CA LEU A 210 -2.01 -7.00 -20.83
C LEU A 210 -3.27 -7.69 -20.30
N THR A 211 -3.18 -8.34 -19.14
CA THR A 211 -4.29 -9.02 -18.46
C THR A 211 -4.76 -8.27 -17.22
N GLY A 212 -5.97 -8.55 -16.73
CA GLY A 212 -6.49 -7.97 -15.50
C GLY A 212 -8.01 -7.70 -15.52
N PRO A 213 -8.60 -7.34 -14.36
CA PRO A 213 -10.04 -7.12 -14.22
C PRO A 213 -10.63 -6.04 -15.14
N GLY A 214 -11.96 -6.06 -15.30
CA GLY A 214 -12.68 -4.96 -15.96
C GLY A 214 -12.46 -3.64 -15.22
N GLY A 215 -12.13 -2.56 -15.96
CA GLY A 215 -11.94 -1.23 -15.36
C GLY A 215 -10.55 -0.91 -14.81
N THR A 216 -9.57 -1.83 -14.89
CA THR A 216 -8.16 -1.56 -14.51
C THR A 216 -7.40 -0.66 -15.48
N GLY A 217 -7.95 -0.35 -16.65
CA GLY A 217 -7.30 0.54 -17.62
C GLY A 217 -6.34 -0.13 -18.59
N LYS A 218 -6.45 -1.46 -18.82
CA LYS A 218 -5.63 -2.20 -19.80
C LYS A 218 -5.59 -1.55 -21.19
N THR A 219 -6.75 -1.20 -21.75
CA THR A 219 -6.86 -0.49 -23.04
C THR A 219 -6.12 0.83 -23.01
N ARG A 220 -6.24 1.58 -21.91
CA ARG A 220 -5.60 2.88 -21.76
C ARG A 220 -4.08 2.77 -21.69
N LEU A 221 -3.59 1.82 -20.90
CA LEU A 221 -2.16 1.52 -20.76
C LEU A 221 -1.57 0.97 -22.08
N GLY A 222 -2.28 0.07 -22.76
CA GLY A 222 -1.85 -0.48 -24.04
C GLY A 222 -1.76 0.57 -25.15
N LEU A 223 -2.73 1.50 -25.21
CA LEU A 223 -2.70 2.65 -26.11
C LEU A 223 -1.53 3.60 -25.80
N GLN A 224 -1.27 3.88 -24.52
CA GLN A 224 -0.13 4.71 -24.11
C GLN A 224 1.20 4.05 -24.49
N LEU A 225 1.37 2.75 -24.19
CA LEU A 225 2.55 1.99 -24.57
C LEU A 225 2.78 2.01 -26.08
N ALA A 226 1.74 1.75 -26.87
CA ALA A 226 1.80 1.77 -28.33
C ALA A 226 2.20 3.14 -28.89
N ALA A 227 1.76 4.22 -28.25
CA ALA A 227 2.14 5.58 -28.61
C ALA A 227 3.63 5.86 -28.31
N GLU A 228 4.12 5.45 -27.13
CA GLU A 228 5.53 5.65 -26.72
C GLU A 228 6.51 4.88 -27.62
N ILE A 229 6.20 3.62 -27.95
CA ILE A 229 7.08 2.77 -28.78
C ILE A 229 6.92 2.99 -30.29
N SER A 230 6.01 3.86 -30.71
CA SER A 230 5.65 4.07 -32.12
C SER A 230 6.85 4.40 -33.02
N GLY A 231 7.83 5.15 -32.52
CA GLY A 231 9.07 5.48 -33.24
C GLY A 231 9.92 4.26 -33.62
N GLY A 232 9.70 3.12 -32.97
CA GLY A 232 10.35 1.85 -33.27
C GLY A 232 9.75 1.07 -34.45
N PHE A 233 8.56 1.45 -34.93
CA PHE A 233 7.78 0.69 -35.93
C PHE A 233 7.52 1.50 -37.20
N PRO A 234 8.53 1.65 -38.10
CA PRO A 234 8.43 2.50 -39.29
C PRO A 234 7.37 2.04 -40.29
N ASP A 235 6.98 0.77 -40.25
CA ASP A 235 5.97 0.22 -41.16
C ASP A 235 4.54 0.37 -40.65
N GLY A 236 4.35 0.80 -39.40
CA GLY A 236 3.07 1.25 -38.85
C GLY A 236 2.70 0.69 -37.48
N VAL A 237 1.74 1.35 -36.84
CA VAL A 237 1.15 0.99 -35.54
C VAL A 237 -0.38 0.95 -35.66
N TRP A 238 -0.97 -0.23 -35.50
CA TRP A 238 -2.37 -0.49 -35.84
C TRP A 238 -3.18 -0.99 -34.66
N TRP A 239 -4.21 -0.26 -34.26
CA TRP A 239 -5.18 -0.63 -33.25
C TRP A 239 -6.41 -1.31 -33.88
N VAL A 240 -6.79 -2.45 -33.32
CA VAL A 240 -7.95 -3.24 -33.73
C VAL A 240 -8.86 -3.46 -32.52
N PRO A 241 -9.89 -2.63 -32.32
CA PRO A 241 -10.85 -2.81 -31.23
C PRO A 241 -11.80 -3.97 -31.55
N LEU A 242 -11.77 -5.03 -30.74
CA LEU A 242 -12.60 -6.23 -30.96
C LEU A 242 -13.94 -6.18 -30.24
N ALA A 243 -14.14 -5.26 -29.29
CA ALA A 243 -15.30 -5.23 -28.41
C ALA A 243 -16.68 -5.28 -29.12
N SER A 244 -16.80 -4.71 -30.32
CA SER A 244 -18.07 -4.69 -31.09
C SER A 244 -18.32 -5.95 -31.93
N LEU A 245 -17.34 -6.85 -32.04
CA LEU A 245 -17.46 -8.07 -32.83
C LEU A 245 -18.23 -9.14 -32.05
N ARG A 246 -19.10 -9.88 -32.74
CA ARG A 246 -19.90 -10.97 -32.15
C ARG A 246 -19.73 -12.29 -32.88
N GLY A 247 -18.80 -12.38 -33.83
CA GLY A 247 -18.56 -13.54 -34.66
C GLY A 247 -17.08 -13.86 -34.81
N ALA A 248 -16.71 -15.08 -34.43
CA ALA A 248 -15.40 -15.71 -34.59
C ALA A 248 -14.67 -15.37 -35.91
N SER A 249 -15.37 -15.49 -37.03
CA SER A 249 -14.80 -15.29 -38.37
C SER A 249 -14.42 -13.85 -38.72
N LEU A 250 -14.77 -12.87 -37.87
CA LEU A 250 -14.59 -11.44 -38.16
C LEU A 250 -13.25 -10.88 -37.64
N VAL A 251 -12.53 -11.59 -36.77
CA VAL A 251 -11.25 -11.12 -36.20
C VAL A 251 -10.20 -10.89 -37.29
N VAL A 252 -10.01 -11.89 -38.14
CA VAL A 252 -9.05 -11.84 -39.27
C VAL A 252 -9.44 -10.73 -40.25
N SER A 253 -10.74 -10.57 -40.53
CA SER A 253 -11.26 -9.53 -41.42
C SER A 253 -11.06 -8.12 -40.86
N ALA A 254 -11.23 -7.94 -39.54
CA ALA A 254 -11.02 -6.66 -38.87
C ALA A 254 -9.54 -6.23 -38.96
N LEU A 255 -8.60 -7.15 -38.71
CA LEU A 255 -7.18 -6.86 -38.87
C LEU A 255 -6.81 -6.57 -40.34
N ALA A 256 -7.29 -7.38 -41.29
CA ALA A 256 -7.06 -7.16 -42.72
C ALA A 256 -7.54 -5.77 -43.16
N SER A 257 -8.72 -5.35 -42.70
CA SER A 257 -9.28 -4.04 -43.02
C SER A 257 -8.45 -2.88 -42.47
N VAL A 258 -7.89 -3.01 -41.26
CA VAL A 258 -7.04 -1.97 -40.68
C VAL A 258 -5.68 -1.91 -41.39
N LEU A 259 -5.16 -3.05 -41.85
CA LEU A 259 -3.91 -3.15 -42.59
C LEU A 259 -4.05 -2.85 -44.09
N GLU A 260 -5.27 -2.63 -44.59
CA GLU A 260 -5.60 -2.47 -46.01
C GLU A 260 -5.11 -3.66 -46.87
N ILE A 261 -5.31 -4.90 -46.39
CA ILE A 261 -4.93 -6.14 -47.07
C ILE A 261 -6.18 -6.84 -47.61
N ASP A 262 -6.22 -7.04 -48.92
CA ASP A 262 -7.31 -7.77 -49.60
C ASP A 262 -7.08 -9.29 -49.61
N GLU A 263 -8.17 -10.06 -49.71
CA GLU A 263 -8.11 -11.52 -49.84
C GLU A 263 -7.68 -11.94 -51.25
N GLU A 264 -6.63 -12.77 -51.36
CA GLU A 264 -6.19 -13.34 -52.64
C GLU A 264 -6.97 -14.62 -53.00
N PRO A 265 -7.41 -14.80 -54.27
CA PRO A 265 -8.09 -16.02 -54.71
C PRO A 265 -7.25 -17.29 -54.46
N GLY A 266 -7.76 -18.20 -53.62
CA GLY A 266 -7.13 -19.50 -53.34
C GLY A 266 -6.22 -19.55 -52.11
N ARG A 267 -6.12 -18.46 -51.33
CA ARG A 267 -5.43 -18.40 -50.03
C ARG A 267 -6.41 -17.96 -48.94
N SER A 268 -6.14 -18.32 -47.69
CA SER A 268 -6.90 -17.76 -46.56
C SER A 268 -6.49 -16.31 -46.31
N LEU A 269 -7.42 -15.49 -45.82
CA LEU A 269 -7.14 -14.10 -45.46
C LEU A 269 -6.01 -13.98 -44.42
N ALA A 270 -5.95 -14.90 -43.44
CA ALA A 270 -4.86 -14.94 -42.45
C ALA A 270 -3.47 -15.17 -43.10
N ALA A 271 -3.39 -16.04 -44.11
CA ALA A 271 -2.15 -16.24 -44.85
C ALA A 271 -1.77 -14.99 -45.67
N SER A 272 -2.75 -14.30 -46.23
CA SER A 272 -2.56 -13.04 -46.97
C SER A 272 -2.04 -11.92 -46.06
N ILE A 273 -2.53 -11.84 -44.81
CA ILE A 273 -2.01 -10.92 -43.79
C ILE A 273 -0.54 -11.24 -43.45
N VAL A 274 -0.23 -12.51 -43.21
CA VAL A 274 1.13 -12.94 -42.87
C VAL A 274 2.13 -12.61 -43.99
N ASP A 275 1.75 -12.85 -45.24
CA ASP A 275 2.58 -12.54 -46.43
C ASP A 275 2.71 -11.01 -46.62
N GLY A 276 1.61 -10.28 -46.45
CA GLY A 276 1.57 -8.82 -46.58
C GLY A 276 2.39 -8.08 -45.53
N LEU A 277 2.44 -8.60 -44.29
CA LEU A 277 3.31 -8.10 -43.23
C LEU A 277 4.75 -8.58 -43.43
N GLY A 278 4.97 -9.88 -43.70
CA GLY A 278 6.28 -10.46 -43.98
C GLY A 278 7.36 -10.02 -42.97
N ARG A 279 8.40 -9.32 -43.46
CA ARG A 279 9.50 -8.78 -42.63
C ARG A 279 9.33 -7.31 -42.22
N ARG A 280 8.17 -6.72 -42.43
CA ARG A 280 7.88 -5.34 -42.00
C ARG A 280 7.89 -5.23 -40.48
N LYS A 281 8.35 -4.10 -39.97
CA LYS A 281 8.41 -3.79 -38.55
C LYS A 281 7.15 -3.02 -38.14
N VAL A 282 6.13 -3.78 -37.76
CA VAL A 282 4.77 -3.32 -37.48
C VAL A 282 4.39 -3.64 -36.03
N LEU A 283 3.63 -2.75 -35.39
CA LEU A 283 2.96 -3.02 -34.12
C LEU A 283 1.46 -3.21 -34.37
N VAL A 284 0.90 -4.30 -33.86
CA VAL A 284 -0.55 -4.57 -33.88
C VAL A 284 -1.06 -4.60 -32.45
N LEU A 285 -1.97 -3.69 -32.09
CA LEU A 285 -2.67 -3.65 -30.82
C LEU A 285 -4.07 -4.27 -30.98
N LEU A 286 -4.27 -5.49 -30.48
CA LEU A 286 -5.57 -6.14 -30.41
C LEU A 286 -6.21 -5.81 -29.05
N ASP A 287 -7.37 -5.18 -29.04
CA ASP A 287 -8.01 -4.73 -27.81
C ASP A 287 -9.30 -5.52 -27.51
N ASN A 288 -9.47 -5.93 -26.25
CA ASN A 288 -10.64 -6.63 -25.71
C ASN A 288 -10.80 -8.07 -26.27
N CYS A 289 -9.75 -8.87 -26.22
CA CYS A 289 -9.68 -10.22 -26.82
C CYS A 289 -10.49 -11.31 -26.10
N GLU A 290 -10.92 -11.09 -24.84
CA GLU A 290 -11.46 -12.14 -23.95
C GLU A 290 -12.71 -12.90 -24.44
N HIS A 291 -13.43 -12.37 -25.43
CA HIS A 291 -14.67 -12.94 -25.96
C HIS A 291 -14.47 -13.72 -27.28
N LEU A 292 -13.25 -13.72 -27.82
CA LEU A 292 -12.86 -14.32 -29.11
C LEU A 292 -11.46 -14.95 -28.98
N LEU A 293 -11.17 -15.57 -27.83
CA LEU A 293 -9.82 -16.01 -27.47
C LEU A 293 -9.26 -17.01 -28.45
N ASP A 294 -10.03 -18.04 -28.82
CA ASP A 294 -9.58 -19.09 -29.73
C ASP A 294 -9.15 -18.50 -31.08
N GLU A 295 -9.97 -17.61 -31.66
CA GLU A 295 -9.68 -17.02 -32.96
C GLU A 295 -8.56 -15.98 -32.91
N VAL A 296 -8.45 -15.23 -31.81
CA VAL A 296 -7.33 -14.32 -31.58
C VAL A 296 -6.04 -15.12 -31.39
N ALA A 297 -6.05 -16.20 -30.61
CA ALA A 297 -4.90 -17.06 -30.37
C ALA A 297 -4.37 -17.69 -31.66
N ASP A 298 -5.26 -18.18 -32.52
CA ASP A 298 -4.91 -18.72 -33.85
C ASP A 298 -4.24 -17.65 -34.73
N LEU A 299 -4.82 -16.45 -34.80
CA LEU A 299 -4.27 -15.34 -35.57
C LEU A 299 -2.91 -14.87 -35.05
N VAL A 300 -2.79 -14.69 -33.73
CA VAL A 300 -1.56 -14.24 -33.08
C VAL A 300 -0.45 -15.29 -33.24
N SER A 301 -0.78 -16.58 -33.15
CA SER A 301 0.16 -17.67 -33.41
C SER A 301 0.68 -17.64 -34.84
N ALA A 302 -0.19 -17.40 -35.82
CA ALA A 302 0.21 -17.27 -37.23
C ALA A 302 1.12 -16.06 -37.46
N LEU A 303 0.82 -14.90 -36.87
CA LEU A 303 1.63 -13.69 -36.95
C LEU A 303 3.01 -13.87 -36.29
N ALA A 304 3.04 -14.47 -35.09
CA ALA A 304 4.28 -14.72 -34.37
C ALA A 304 5.22 -15.64 -35.15
N ALA A 305 4.68 -16.68 -35.80
CA ALA A 305 5.44 -17.62 -36.61
C ALA A 305 5.90 -17.04 -37.96
N GLY A 306 5.05 -16.27 -38.63
CA GLY A 306 5.27 -15.83 -40.02
C GLY A 306 5.93 -14.46 -40.19
N CYS A 307 5.81 -13.55 -39.20
CA CYS A 307 6.17 -12.15 -39.38
C CYS A 307 7.28 -11.70 -38.42
N PRO A 308 8.58 -12.01 -38.63
CA PRO A 308 9.65 -11.94 -37.62
C PRO A 308 9.90 -10.57 -36.93
N ASN A 309 9.38 -9.48 -37.51
CA ASN A 309 9.57 -8.11 -37.02
C ASN A 309 8.26 -7.46 -36.51
N THR A 310 7.17 -8.23 -36.40
CA THR A 310 5.88 -7.73 -35.90
C THR A 310 5.75 -7.93 -34.40
N LEU A 311 5.42 -6.89 -33.65
CA LEU A 311 5.03 -7.01 -32.24
C LEU A 311 3.49 -7.00 -32.16
N VAL A 312 2.93 -7.99 -31.48
CA VAL A 312 1.52 -8.00 -31.11
C VAL A 312 1.40 -7.57 -29.64
N LEU A 313 0.68 -6.48 -29.40
CA LEU A 313 0.21 -6.08 -28.08
C LEU A 313 -1.27 -6.47 -27.99
N ALA A 314 -1.66 -7.21 -26.96
CA ALA A 314 -3.04 -7.60 -26.75
C ALA A 314 -3.55 -7.07 -25.41
N THR A 315 -4.83 -6.70 -25.34
CA THR A 315 -5.52 -6.47 -24.05
C THR A 315 -6.61 -7.53 -23.90
N SER A 316 -6.61 -8.19 -22.76
CA SER A 316 -7.56 -9.27 -22.47
C SER A 316 -7.80 -9.36 -20.96
N ARG A 317 -8.82 -10.10 -20.54
CA ARG A 317 -9.02 -10.41 -19.11
C ARG A 317 -8.24 -11.66 -18.68
N GLU A 318 -8.07 -12.58 -19.61
CA GLU A 318 -7.28 -13.81 -19.44
C GLU A 318 -6.21 -13.93 -20.55
N PRO A 319 -5.12 -14.69 -20.31
CA PRO A 319 -4.09 -14.91 -21.32
C PRO A 319 -4.64 -15.50 -22.62
N LEU A 320 -3.98 -15.22 -23.74
CA LEU A 320 -4.30 -15.84 -25.04
C LEU A 320 -3.86 -17.32 -25.11
N ALA A 321 -2.97 -17.74 -24.21
CA ALA A 321 -2.40 -19.08 -24.11
C ALA A 321 -1.62 -19.51 -25.37
N VAL A 322 -0.86 -18.58 -25.98
CA VAL A 322 -0.01 -18.87 -27.15
C VAL A 322 1.47 -18.97 -26.76
N ALA A 323 2.24 -19.81 -27.47
CA ALA A 323 3.62 -20.14 -27.08
C ALA A 323 4.59 -18.94 -27.03
N ALA A 324 4.34 -17.89 -27.84
CA ALA A 324 5.17 -16.68 -27.89
C ALA A 324 4.72 -15.58 -26.93
N GLU A 325 3.71 -15.85 -26.09
CA GLU A 325 3.07 -14.88 -25.20
C GLU A 325 3.92 -14.55 -23.97
N GLN A 326 4.13 -13.25 -23.74
CA GLN A 326 4.47 -12.72 -22.44
C GLN A 326 3.24 -12.04 -21.84
N VAL A 327 2.88 -12.43 -20.61
CA VAL A 327 1.73 -11.88 -19.90
C VAL A 327 2.19 -10.81 -18.92
N PHE A 328 1.52 -9.65 -18.94
CA PHE A 328 1.69 -8.59 -17.96
C PHE A 328 0.36 -8.35 -17.24
N SER A 329 0.33 -8.61 -15.93
CA SER A 329 -0.88 -8.45 -15.11
C SER A 329 -1.02 -7.01 -14.64
N VAL A 330 -1.99 -6.29 -15.23
CA VAL A 330 -2.30 -4.90 -14.91
C VAL A 330 -3.06 -4.82 -13.59
N GLN A 331 -2.40 -4.30 -12.55
CA GLN A 331 -2.97 -4.15 -11.21
C GLN A 331 -3.90 -2.95 -11.12
N PRO A 332 -4.81 -2.87 -10.13
CA PRO A 332 -5.43 -1.60 -9.75
C PRO A 332 -4.36 -0.54 -9.41
N LEU A 333 -4.74 0.74 -9.42
CA LEU A 333 -3.79 1.81 -9.11
C LEU A 333 -3.29 1.70 -7.67
N VAL A 334 -2.07 2.16 -7.43
CA VAL A 334 -1.61 2.44 -6.06
C VAL A 334 -2.43 3.59 -5.48
N SER A 335 -2.62 3.63 -4.15
CA SER A 335 -3.52 4.60 -3.51
C SER A 335 -3.19 6.06 -3.88
N GLN A 336 -1.91 6.39 -4.03
CA GLN A 336 -1.47 7.73 -4.45
C GLN A 336 -1.93 8.08 -5.87
N ASP A 337 -1.74 7.18 -6.84
CA ASP A 337 -2.17 7.38 -8.23
C ASP A 337 -3.69 7.45 -8.35
N ALA A 338 -4.41 6.63 -7.57
CA ALA A 338 -5.87 6.66 -7.51
C ALA A 338 -6.38 8.00 -6.97
N PHE A 339 -5.74 8.53 -5.92
CA PHE A 339 -6.02 9.85 -5.38
C PHE A 339 -5.79 10.96 -6.42
N GLU A 340 -4.65 10.93 -7.12
CA GLU A 340 -4.33 11.92 -8.16
C GLU A 340 -5.31 11.88 -9.34
N LEU A 341 -5.67 10.67 -9.79
CA LEU A 341 -6.68 10.47 -10.82
C LEU A 341 -8.05 11.03 -10.37
N PHE A 342 -8.47 10.73 -9.14
CA PHE A 342 -9.72 11.25 -8.59
C PHE A 342 -9.73 12.78 -8.61
N HIS A 343 -8.68 13.40 -8.08
CA HIS A 343 -8.59 14.85 -7.96
C HIS A 343 -8.60 15.54 -9.33
N ALA A 344 -7.79 15.04 -10.27
CA ALA A 344 -7.74 15.56 -11.64
C ALA A 344 -9.11 15.48 -12.33
N ARG A 345 -9.86 14.40 -12.12
CA ARG A 345 -11.16 14.16 -12.76
C ARG A 345 -12.29 14.92 -12.08
N ALA A 346 -12.28 15.05 -10.75
CA ALA A 346 -13.23 15.84 -10.00
C ALA A 346 -13.10 17.32 -10.37
N ARG A 347 -11.87 17.82 -10.48
CA ARG A 347 -11.59 19.19 -10.94
C ARG A 347 -12.04 19.42 -12.38
N ALA A 348 -11.78 18.48 -13.27
CA ALA A 348 -12.24 18.55 -14.66
C ALA A 348 -13.78 18.55 -14.76
N ALA A 349 -14.48 17.89 -13.84
CA ALA A 349 -15.94 17.92 -13.74
C ALA A 349 -16.49 19.21 -13.11
N GLY A 350 -15.64 20.05 -12.51
CA GLY A 350 -16.02 21.32 -11.87
C GLY A 350 -16.25 21.23 -10.36
N ALA A 351 -15.80 20.17 -9.69
CA ALA A 351 -15.78 20.10 -8.23
C ALA A 351 -14.58 20.88 -7.68
N ASP A 352 -14.79 21.63 -6.60
CA ASP A 352 -13.75 22.33 -5.87
C ASP A 352 -13.45 21.53 -4.59
N LEU A 353 -12.33 20.81 -4.59
CA LEU A 353 -11.92 19.94 -3.49
C LEU A 353 -10.68 20.55 -2.83
N ASP A 354 -10.71 20.71 -1.50
CA ASP A 354 -9.53 21.04 -0.73
C ASP A 354 -8.66 19.79 -0.56
N GLU A 355 -7.49 19.77 -1.22
CA GLU A 355 -6.54 18.64 -1.20
C GLU A 355 -6.10 18.24 0.21
N SER A 356 -6.00 19.20 1.14
CA SER A 356 -5.51 18.95 2.51
C SER A 356 -6.61 18.41 3.43
N GLY A 357 -7.81 18.98 3.36
CA GLY A 357 -8.93 18.60 4.22
C GLY A 357 -9.68 17.35 3.77
N THR A 358 -9.47 16.88 2.53
CA THR A 358 -10.23 15.75 1.96
C THR A 358 -9.39 14.51 1.67
N ARG A 359 -8.07 14.55 1.89
CA ARG A 359 -7.15 13.46 1.55
C ARG A 359 -7.60 12.11 2.10
N ASP A 360 -7.80 12.01 3.41
CA ASP A 360 -8.12 10.73 4.05
C ASP A 360 -9.45 10.15 3.56
N VAL A 361 -10.45 11.01 3.36
CA VAL A 361 -11.78 10.61 2.87
C VAL A 361 -11.72 10.16 1.40
N VAL A 362 -10.95 10.85 0.56
CA VAL A 362 -10.78 10.48 -0.85
C VAL A 362 -9.97 9.19 -0.97
N THR A 363 -8.92 9.02 -0.16
CA THR A 363 -8.15 7.76 -0.10
C THR A 363 -9.06 6.60 0.28
N ALA A 364 -9.84 6.74 1.36
CA ALA A 364 -10.80 5.71 1.77
C ALA A 364 -11.85 5.42 0.69
N LEU A 365 -12.30 6.44 -0.03
CA LEU A 365 -13.20 6.29 -1.18
C LEU A 365 -12.56 5.54 -2.34
N CYS A 366 -11.32 5.86 -2.71
CA CYS A 366 -10.58 5.17 -3.76
C CYS A 366 -10.33 3.70 -3.40
N GLU A 367 -9.91 3.44 -2.16
CA GLU A 367 -9.72 2.08 -1.64
C GLU A 367 -11.01 1.28 -1.67
N ARG A 368 -12.14 1.90 -1.33
CA ARG A 368 -13.47 1.27 -1.42
C ARG A 368 -13.88 0.92 -2.84
N LEU A 369 -13.34 1.63 -3.81
CA LEU A 369 -13.50 1.39 -5.24
C LEU A 369 -12.39 0.50 -5.82
N ASP A 370 -11.69 -0.25 -4.95
CA ASP A 370 -10.57 -1.13 -5.26
C ASP A 370 -9.42 -0.44 -6.00
N ASN A 371 -9.33 0.89 -5.92
CA ASN A 371 -8.44 1.72 -6.75
C ASN A 371 -8.56 1.44 -8.27
N LEU A 372 -9.74 1.00 -8.74
CA LEU A 372 -10.00 0.76 -10.15
C LEU A 372 -10.16 2.11 -10.89
N PRO A 373 -9.31 2.44 -11.89
CA PRO A 373 -9.38 3.71 -12.61
C PRO A 373 -10.80 4.07 -13.08
N LEU A 374 -11.53 3.11 -13.67
CA LEU A 374 -12.89 3.36 -14.14
C LEU A 374 -13.82 3.76 -12.98
N ALA A 375 -13.74 3.06 -11.84
CA ALA A 375 -14.59 3.33 -10.69
C ALA A 375 -14.27 4.70 -10.07
N VAL A 376 -12.97 5.01 -9.96
CA VAL A 376 -12.46 6.29 -9.48
C VAL A 376 -12.93 7.45 -10.38
N GLU A 377 -12.83 7.32 -11.71
CA GLU A 377 -13.30 8.34 -12.66
C GLU A 377 -14.82 8.57 -12.55
N LEU A 378 -15.60 7.49 -12.40
CA LEU A 378 -17.05 7.56 -12.23
C LEU A 378 -17.44 8.27 -10.93
N ALA A 379 -16.72 8.02 -9.83
CA ALA A 379 -16.96 8.69 -8.55
C ALA A 379 -16.53 10.16 -8.59
N ALA A 380 -15.37 10.44 -9.19
CA ALA A 380 -14.86 11.81 -9.35
C ALA A 380 -15.84 12.69 -10.12
N ALA A 381 -16.45 12.18 -11.19
CA ALA A 381 -17.48 12.90 -11.97
C ALA A 381 -18.74 13.25 -11.15
N ARG A 382 -18.99 12.56 -10.02
CA ARG A 382 -20.13 12.83 -9.12
C ARG A 382 -19.81 13.82 -8.01
N SER A 383 -18.55 14.19 -7.85
CA SER A 383 -18.08 15.08 -6.78
C SER A 383 -18.67 16.50 -6.86
N VAL A 384 -19.18 16.90 -8.03
CA VAL A 384 -19.91 18.17 -8.23
C VAL A 384 -21.23 18.20 -7.47
N ALA A 385 -21.91 17.04 -7.37
CA ALA A 385 -23.24 16.93 -6.79
C ALA A 385 -23.23 16.33 -5.38
N LEU A 386 -22.20 15.52 -5.06
CA LEU A 386 -22.07 14.83 -3.79
C LEU A 386 -20.62 14.94 -3.31
N PRO A 387 -20.35 15.47 -2.09
CA PRO A 387 -18.99 15.52 -1.57
C PRO A 387 -18.44 14.09 -1.35
N PRO A 388 -17.10 13.91 -1.34
CA PRO A 388 -16.47 12.58 -1.20
C PRO A 388 -16.97 11.75 0.00
N SER A 389 -17.22 12.37 1.15
CA SER A 389 -17.78 11.68 2.32
C SER A 389 -19.17 11.10 2.06
N ALA A 390 -20.05 11.87 1.42
CA ALA A 390 -21.38 11.41 1.04
C ALA A 390 -21.35 10.34 -0.06
N LEU A 391 -20.33 10.35 -0.93
CA LEU A 391 -20.10 9.28 -1.90
C LEU A 391 -19.65 8.00 -1.21
N LEU A 392 -18.71 8.08 -0.27
CA LEU A 392 -18.22 6.95 0.52
C LEU A 392 -19.36 6.27 1.29
N ASP A 393 -20.22 7.04 1.97
CA ASP A 393 -21.39 6.51 2.67
C ASP A 393 -22.37 5.78 1.74
N ARG A 394 -22.57 6.30 0.52
CA ARG A 394 -23.55 5.75 -0.44
C ARG A 394 -23.03 4.54 -1.20
N ILE A 395 -21.79 4.59 -1.66
CA ILE A 395 -21.12 3.48 -2.37
C ILE A 395 -21.02 2.26 -1.46
N SER A 396 -20.89 2.46 -0.14
CA SER A 396 -20.97 1.39 0.87
C SER A 396 -22.27 0.58 0.83
N SER A 397 -23.29 1.01 0.08
CA SER A 397 -24.58 0.31 -0.04
C SER A 397 -25.01 -0.03 -1.47
N ARG A 398 -24.56 0.69 -2.52
CA ARG A 398 -25.03 0.52 -3.91
C ARG A 398 -24.04 1.04 -4.97
N LEU A 399 -23.55 0.16 -5.85
CA LEU A 399 -22.73 0.54 -7.02
C LEU A 399 -23.52 1.27 -8.13
N ASP A 400 -24.84 1.16 -8.15
CA ASP A 400 -25.71 1.74 -9.20
C ASP A 400 -25.70 3.29 -9.24
N VAL A 401 -25.09 3.91 -8.22
CA VAL A 401 -24.90 5.37 -8.10
C VAL A 401 -23.88 5.88 -9.15
N LEU A 402 -22.98 5.00 -9.62
CA LEU A 402 -21.90 5.34 -10.54
C LEU A 402 -22.30 5.12 -12.01
N LYS A 403 -22.72 6.20 -12.69
CA LYS A 403 -22.96 6.22 -14.15
C LYS A 403 -22.04 7.20 -14.86
N GLY A 404 -21.39 6.71 -15.91
CA GLY A 404 -20.47 7.42 -16.78
C GLY A 404 -21.15 8.21 -17.89
N PRO A 405 -20.34 8.89 -18.73
CA PRO A 405 -20.84 9.77 -19.78
C PRO A 405 -21.55 8.98 -20.89
N ARG A 406 -22.44 9.66 -21.63
CA ARG A 406 -23.37 9.01 -22.60
C ARG A 406 -22.67 8.44 -23.84
N ASP A 407 -21.49 8.95 -24.15
CA ASP A 407 -20.64 8.60 -25.28
C ASP A 407 -19.68 7.43 -24.98
N ALA A 408 -19.57 6.99 -23.72
CA ALA A 408 -18.90 5.73 -23.38
C ALA A 408 -19.70 4.52 -23.90
N ASP A 409 -18.99 3.43 -24.23
CA ASP A 409 -19.59 2.14 -24.54
C ASP A 409 -20.57 1.76 -23.41
N GLU A 410 -21.75 1.25 -23.75
CA GLU A 410 -22.81 0.86 -22.81
C GLU A 410 -22.29 -0.03 -21.67
N ARG A 411 -21.27 -0.83 -21.95
CA ARG A 411 -20.58 -1.71 -20.99
C ARG A 411 -19.70 -0.96 -19.99
N GLN A 412 -19.05 0.13 -20.40
CA GLN A 412 -18.16 0.95 -19.56
C GLN A 412 -18.91 2.11 -18.90
N ARG A 413 -20.18 2.34 -19.26
CA ARG A 413 -21.03 3.36 -18.62
C ARG A 413 -21.30 3.11 -17.14
N THR A 414 -21.15 1.88 -16.65
CA THR A 414 -21.26 1.58 -15.21
C THR A 414 -20.26 0.50 -14.83
N LEU A 415 -19.75 0.56 -13.60
CA LEU A 415 -18.91 -0.51 -13.06
C LEU A 415 -19.65 -1.86 -13.07
N ARG A 416 -20.94 -1.83 -12.71
CA ARG A 416 -21.84 -2.99 -12.76
C ARG A 416 -21.93 -3.60 -14.17
N GLY A 417 -22.00 -2.79 -15.22
CA GLY A 417 -22.03 -3.25 -16.61
C GLY A 417 -20.73 -3.93 -17.05
N ALA A 418 -19.58 -3.41 -16.62
CA ALA A 418 -18.28 -4.00 -16.93
C ALA A 418 -18.12 -5.38 -16.26
N ILE A 419 -18.58 -5.51 -15.01
CA ILE A 419 -18.56 -6.77 -14.25
C ILE A 419 -19.59 -7.76 -14.82
N GLY A 420 -20.83 -7.31 -15.08
CA GLY A 420 -21.90 -8.13 -15.65
C GLY A 420 -21.53 -8.79 -16.97
N TRP A 421 -20.83 -8.08 -17.85
CA TRP A 421 -20.28 -8.67 -19.08
C TRP A 421 -19.28 -9.80 -18.80
N SER A 422 -18.44 -9.67 -17.76
CA SER A 422 -17.53 -10.74 -17.33
C SER A 422 -18.27 -11.97 -16.87
N HIS A 423 -19.31 -11.75 -16.06
CA HIS A 423 -20.15 -12.81 -15.53
C HIS A 423 -20.93 -13.52 -16.65
N ASP A 424 -21.40 -12.79 -17.68
CA ASP A 424 -22.12 -13.36 -18.80
C ASP A 424 -21.28 -14.30 -19.68
N LEU A 425 -19.96 -14.17 -19.65
CA LEU A 425 -19.03 -15.07 -20.36
C LEU A 425 -18.70 -16.36 -19.58
N LEU A 426 -19.10 -16.45 -18.31
CA LEU A 426 -18.85 -17.62 -17.49
C LEU A 426 -19.78 -18.79 -17.85
N THR A 427 -19.23 -20.01 -17.74
CA THR A 427 -20.01 -21.26 -17.79
C THR A 427 -20.89 -21.41 -16.54
N ASP A 428 -21.92 -22.27 -16.59
CA ASP A 428 -22.83 -22.44 -15.45
C ASP A 428 -22.13 -22.85 -14.13
N PRO A 429 -21.13 -23.76 -14.12
CA PRO A 429 -20.36 -24.06 -12.91
C PRO A 429 -19.55 -22.85 -12.40
N GLU A 430 -18.86 -22.14 -13.29
CA GLU A 430 -18.11 -20.93 -12.94
C GLU A 430 -19.01 -19.84 -12.37
N ARG A 431 -20.22 -19.65 -12.91
CA ARG A 431 -21.20 -18.69 -12.37
C ARG A 431 -21.64 -19.07 -10.96
N ARG A 432 -21.85 -20.36 -10.67
CA ARG A 432 -22.19 -20.82 -9.31
C ARG A 432 -21.05 -20.54 -8.34
N LEU A 433 -19.82 -20.91 -8.70
CA LEU A 433 -18.64 -20.67 -7.88
C LEU A 433 -18.44 -19.16 -7.65
N PHE A 434 -18.53 -18.35 -8.70
CA PHE A 434 -18.41 -16.89 -8.63
C PHE A 434 -19.38 -16.27 -7.62
N ARG A 435 -20.66 -16.71 -7.63
CA ARG A 435 -21.67 -16.23 -6.67
C ARG A 435 -21.36 -16.69 -5.24
N ARG A 436 -21.07 -17.98 -5.04
CA ARG A 436 -20.84 -18.54 -3.71
C ARG A 436 -19.58 -17.98 -3.06
N LEU A 437 -18.52 -17.75 -3.83
CA LEU A 437 -17.25 -17.19 -3.34
C LEU A 437 -17.44 -15.79 -2.74
N ALA A 438 -18.48 -15.06 -3.15
CA ALA A 438 -18.80 -13.73 -2.66
C ALA A 438 -19.16 -13.69 -1.16
N ILE A 439 -19.48 -14.85 -0.57
CA ILE A 439 -19.77 -15.00 0.87
C ILE A 439 -18.54 -14.71 1.73
N PHE A 440 -17.33 -14.89 1.19
CA PHE A 440 -16.10 -14.67 1.91
C PHE A 440 -15.72 -13.18 1.94
N VAL A 441 -15.36 -12.68 3.11
CA VAL A 441 -14.89 -11.32 3.34
C VAL A 441 -13.37 -11.35 3.49
N GLY A 442 -12.65 -10.59 2.67
CA GLY A 442 -11.18 -10.63 2.66
C GLY A 442 -10.57 -11.92 2.09
N GLY A 443 -11.36 -12.68 1.32
CA GLY A 443 -10.92 -13.91 0.66
C GLY A 443 -11.01 -15.17 1.51
N ALA A 444 -10.40 -16.25 1.03
CA ALA A 444 -10.47 -17.58 1.63
C ALA A 444 -9.27 -18.45 1.24
N SER A 445 -8.94 -19.44 2.06
CA SER A 445 -8.01 -20.50 1.67
C SER A 445 -8.67 -21.44 0.65
N LEU A 446 -7.86 -22.21 -0.09
CA LEU A 446 -8.40 -23.21 -1.05
C LEU A 446 -9.39 -24.16 -0.37
N GLU A 447 -9.04 -24.68 0.81
CA GLU A 447 -9.88 -25.65 1.54
C GLU A 447 -11.23 -25.05 1.93
N ALA A 448 -11.24 -23.76 2.28
CA ALA A 448 -12.48 -23.05 2.58
C ALA A 448 -13.34 -22.89 1.33
N VAL A 449 -12.75 -22.56 0.19
CA VAL A 449 -13.47 -22.44 -1.09
C VAL A 449 -14.05 -23.79 -1.53
N GLU A 450 -13.25 -24.86 -1.47
CA GLU A 450 -13.70 -26.22 -1.82
C GLU A 450 -14.88 -26.66 -0.94
N GLU A 451 -14.80 -26.48 0.37
CA GLU A 451 -15.84 -26.91 1.31
C GLU A 451 -17.11 -26.02 1.26
N VAL A 452 -16.96 -24.70 1.28
CA VAL A 452 -18.10 -23.77 1.37
C VAL A 452 -18.78 -23.56 0.03
N CYS A 453 -18.01 -23.51 -1.07
CA CYS A 453 -18.58 -23.28 -2.40
C CYS A 453 -18.89 -24.58 -3.16
N GLU A 454 -18.45 -25.74 -2.65
CA GLU A 454 -18.46 -27.04 -3.35
C GLU A 454 -17.70 -26.96 -4.68
N ALA A 455 -16.55 -26.29 -4.65
CA ALA A 455 -15.77 -25.91 -5.82
C ALA A 455 -14.76 -26.98 -6.24
N ASP A 456 -14.52 -27.10 -7.55
CA ASP A 456 -13.32 -27.78 -8.08
C ASP A 456 -12.17 -26.77 -8.28
N LEU A 457 -10.93 -27.24 -8.15
CA LEU A 457 -9.74 -26.42 -8.35
C LEU A 457 -9.67 -25.83 -9.76
N ASP A 458 -10.07 -26.57 -10.79
CA ASP A 458 -10.03 -26.10 -12.18
C ASP A 458 -11.02 -24.94 -12.41
N GLU A 459 -12.19 -24.96 -11.76
CA GLU A 459 -13.18 -23.88 -11.81
C GLU A 459 -12.63 -22.61 -11.13
N LEU A 460 -11.98 -22.77 -9.97
CA LEU A 460 -11.37 -21.66 -9.24
C LEU A 460 -10.21 -21.04 -10.04
N LEU A 461 -9.35 -21.87 -10.62
CA LEU A 461 -8.25 -21.42 -11.47
C LEU A 461 -8.76 -20.75 -12.75
N SER A 462 -9.89 -21.19 -13.30
CA SER A 462 -10.56 -20.51 -14.42
C SER A 462 -11.03 -19.11 -14.03
N LEU A 463 -11.65 -18.94 -12.86
CA LEU A 463 -12.04 -17.60 -12.37
C LEU A 463 -10.83 -16.70 -12.08
N VAL A 464 -9.70 -17.28 -11.68
CA VAL A 464 -8.43 -16.58 -11.53
C VAL A 464 -7.88 -16.14 -12.88
N ALA A 465 -7.86 -17.02 -13.88
CA ALA A 465 -7.41 -16.70 -15.23
C ALA A 465 -8.24 -15.54 -15.82
N LYS A 466 -9.55 -15.56 -15.59
CA LYS A 466 -10.52 -14.51 -16.01
C LYS A 466 -10.46 -13.23 -15.20
N SER A 467 -9.54 -13.14 -14.23
CA SER A 467 -9.35 -11.98 -13.36
C SER A 467 -10.60 -11.57 -12.56
N LEU A 468 -11.51 -12.52 -12.28
CA LEU A 468 -12.66 -12.33 -11.39
C LEU A 468 -12.32 -12.70 -9.95
N VAL A 469 -11.34 -13.58 -9.80
CA VAL A 469 -10.74 -13.97 -8.54
C VAL A 469 -9.25 -13.67 -8.61
N ARG A 470 -8.69 -13.19 -7.51
CA ARG A 470 -7.27 -12.94 -7.34
C ARG A 470 -6.70 -13.99 -6.41
N HIS A 471 -5.41 -14.24 -6.56
CA HIS A 471 -4.68 -15.05 -5.61
C HIS A 471 -3.33 -14.43 -5.27
N ALA A 472 -2.84 -14.73 -4.07
CA ALA A 472 -1.51 -14.39 -3.61
C ALA A 472 -1.02 -15.53 -2.70
N SER A 473 0.27 -15.78 -2.78
CA SER A 473 0.98 -16.62 -1.83
C SER A 473 1.96 -15.70 -1.11
N LEU A 474 1.85 -15.57 0.20
CA LEU A 474 2.95 -15.03 0.99
C LEU A 474 4.02 -16.13 1.10
N GLU A 475 5.30 -15.76 1.20
CA GLU A 475 6.36 -16.75 1.36
C GLU A 475 6.07 -17.65 2.59
N GLY A 476 5.97 -18.96 2.36
CA GLY A 476 5.65 -19.94 3.40
C GLY A 476 4.16 -20.10 3.75
N SER A 477 3.24 -19.35 3.13
CA SER A 477 1.80 -19.52 3.32
C SER A 477 1.14 -20.30 2.16
N LYS A 478 -0.02 -20.90 2.42
CA LYS A 478 -0.91 -21.40 1.36
C LYS A 478 -1.47 -20.23 0.54
N PRO A 479 -1.81 -20.44 -0.75
CA PRO A 479 -2.43 -19.39 -1.57
C PRO A 479 -3.81 -19.02 -1.02
N ARG A 480 -4.09 -17.72 -0.98
CA ARG A 480 -5.39 -17.17 -0.61
C ARG A 480 -6.07 -16.60 -1.85
N TYR A 481 -7.37 -16.84 -1.97
CA TYR A 481 -8.19 -16.41 -3.09
C TYR A 481 -9.18 -15.35 -2.64
N TRP A 482 -9.33 -14.24 -3.38
CA TRP A 482 -10.28 -13.19 -3.03
C TRP A 482 -10.85 -12.50 -4.28
N MET A 483 -12.00 -11.86 -4.12
CA MET A 483 -12.59 -11.00 -5.13
C MET A 483 -12.26 -9.54 -4.79
N LEU A 484 -12.06 -8.70 -5.80
CA LEU A 484 -12.12 -7.25 -5.58
C LEU A 484 -13.49 -6.91 -5.00
N GLU A 485 -13.57 -5.96 -4.08
CA GLU A 485 -14.79 -5.69 -3.31
C GLU A 485 -15.97 -5.31 -4.23
N THR A 486 -15.70 -4.54 -5.28
CA THR A 486 -16.68 -4.18 -6.31
C THR A 486 -17.20 -5.40 -7.10
N ILE A 487 -16.35 -6.40 -7.34
CA ILE A 487 -16.73 -7.68 -7.97
C ILE A 487 -17.52 -8.53 -6.98
N ARG A 488 -17.10 -8.55 -5.71
CA ARG A 488 -17.76 -9.26 -4.62
C ARG A 488 -19.18 -8.76 -4.41
N GLU A 489 -19.39 -7.45 -4.36
CA GLU A 489 -20.73 -6.85 -4.23
C GLU A 489 -21.67 -7.22 -5.39
N PHE A 490 -21.15 -7.22 -6.61
CA PHE A 490 -21.90 -7.71 -7.75
C PHE A 490 -22.30 -9.17 -7.56
N ALA A 491 -21.34 -10.01 -7.16
CA ALA A 491 -21.55 -11.43 -6.96
C ALA A 491 -22.51 -11.75 -5.80
N VAL A 492 -22.49 -10.98 -4.70
CA VAL A 492 -23.48 -11.08 -3.60
C VAL A 492 -24.88 -10.78 -4.11
N ALA A 493 -25.05 -9.74 -4.94
CA ALA A 493 -26.35 -9.43 -5.52
C ALA A 493 -26.85 -10.55 -6.45
N GLU A 494 -25.96 -11.15 -7.24
CA GLU A 494 -26.30 -12.32 -8.06
C GLU A 494 -26.62 -13.56 -7.18
N LEU A 495 -25.92 -13.75 -6.07
CA LEU A 495 -26.13 -14.85 -5.12
C LEU A 495 -27.51 -14.76 -4.44
N ASP A 496 -27.93 -13.55 -4.07
CA ASP A 496 -29.27 -13.28 -3.55
C ASP A 496 -30.34 -13.59 -4.61
N MET A 497 -30.15 -13.10 -5.84
CA MET A 497 -31.07 -13.36 -6.95
C MET A 497 -31.17 -14.84 -7.34
N SER A 498 -30.11 -15.64 -7.13
CA SER A 498 -30.16 -17.08 -7.39
C SER A 498 -30.86 -17.88 -6.28
N GLY A 499 -31.16 -17.25 -5.13
CA GLY A 499 -31.78 -17.90 -3.97
C GLY A 499 -30.82 -18.82 -3.18
N GLU A 500 -29.51 -18.72 -3.43
CA GLU A 500 -28.47 -19.55 -2.78
C GLU A 500 -27.79 -18.84 -1.60
N LEU A 501 -28.18 -17.59 -1.29
CA LEU A 501 -27.56 -16.78 -0.25
C LEU A 501 -27.65 -17.44 1.14
N GLU A 502 -28.84 -17.91 1.50
CA GLU A 502 -29.06 -18.49 2.84
C GLU A 502 -28.22 -19.75 3.06
N THR A 503 -28.21 -20.66 2.08
CA THR A 503 -27.43 -21.91 2.12
C THR A 503 -25.92 -21.64 2.11
N SER A 504 -25.47 -20.62 1.38
CA SER A 504 -24.06 -20.22 1.37
C SER A 504 -23.63 -19.65 2.73
N HIS A 505 -24.48 -18.87 3.39
CA HIS A 505 -24.26 -18.40 4.76
C HIS A 505 -24.20 -19.55 5.77
N GLU A 506 -25.04 -20.59 5.63
CA GLU A 506 -24.98 -21.78 6.50
C GLU A 506 -23.67 -22.53 6.34
N ALA A 507 -23.25 -22.79 5.10
CA ALA A 507 -21.99 -23.48 4.82
C ALA A 507 -20.78 -22.67 5.33
N HIS A 508 -20.76 -21.35 5.09
CA HIS A 508 -19.71 -20.45 5.56
C HIS A 508 -19.64 -20.42 7.09
N LEU A 509 -20.80 -20.31 7.77
CA LEU A 509 -20.87 -20.36 9.23
C LEU A 509 -20.35 -21.69 9.76
N HIS A 510 -20.80 -22.81 9.20
CA HIS A 510 -20.43 -24.14 9.66
C HIS A 510 -18.91 -24.39 9.52
N TRP A 511 -18.33 -24.01 8.37
CA TRP A 511 -16.89 -24.10 8.13
C TRP A 511 -16.09 -23.33 9.18
N HIS A 512 -16.41 -22.04 9.39
CA HIS A 512 -15.66 -21.19 10.30
C HIS A 512 -15.85 -21.60 11.77
N ALA A 513 -17.06 -22.03 12.16
CA ALA A 513 -17.32 -22.59 13.48
C ALA A 513 -16.51 -23.88 13.73
N ASN A 514 -16.37 -24.75 12.73
CA ASN A 514 -15.54 -25.95 12.84
C ASN A 514 -14.05 -25.64 12.85
N LEU A 515 -13.61 -24.62 12.10
CA LEU A 515 -12.23 -24.17 12.08
C LEU A 515 -11.78 -23.69 13.48
N VAL A 516 -12.59 -22.88 14.16
CA VAL A 516 -12.28 -22.42 15.53
C VAL A 516 -12.36 -23.55 16.55
N ARG A 517 -13.30 -24.49 16.41
CA ARG A 517 -13.37 -25.71 17.25
C ARG A 517 -12.11 -26.56 17.09
N GLY A 518 -11.59 -26.70 15.87
CA GLY A 518 -10.33 -27.41 15.60
C GLY A 518 -9.08 -26.69 16.12
N ALA A 519 -9.17 -25.37 16.33
CA ALA A 519 -8.12 -24.56 16.95
C ALA A 519 -8.16 -24.60 18.49
N GLN A 520 -9.31 -24.93 19.10
CA GLN A 520 -9.48 -24.97 20.55
C GLN A 520 -8.45 -25.91 21.20
N GLY A 521 -7.73 -25.39 22.21
CA GLY A 521 -6.63 -26.10 22.86
C GLY A 521 -5.29 -26.10 22.11
N ARG A 522 -5.23 -25.56 20.88
CA ARG A 522 -4.00 -25.35 20.08
C ARG A 522 -3.57 -23.88 20.01
N LEU A 523 -4.42 -22.97 20.48
CA LEU A 523 -4.12 -21.53 20.59
C LEU A 523 -3.13 -21.19 21.72
N VAL A 524 -2.70 -22.20 22.49
CA VAL A 524 -1.73 -22.03 23.57
C VAL A 524 -0.67 -23.13 23.44
N GLY A 525 0.58 -22.82 23.79
CA GLY A 525 1.69 -23.77 23.71
C GLY A 525 2.41 -23.79 22.36
N ARG A 526 3.25 -24.81 22.15
CA ARG A 526 4.07 -24.97 20.94
C ARG A 526 3.23 -25.13 19.68
N GLY A 527 3.52 -24.34 18.64
CA GLY A 527 2.77 -24.34 17.38
C GLY A 527 1.48 -23.51 17.40
N SER A 528 1.20 -22.80 18.50
CA SER A 528 0.07 -21.87 18.59
C SER A 528 0.19 -20.71 17.61
N GLY A 529 1.41 -20.25 17.30
CA GLY A 529 1.65 -19.19 16.33
C GLY A 529 1.08 -19.47 14.93
N GLU A 530 1.15 -20.72 14.45
CA GLU A 530 0.56 -21.10 13.15
C GLU A 530 -0.97 -21.02 13.18
N TRP A 531 -1.59 -21.46 14.28
CA TRP A 531 -3.04 -21.36 14.46
C TRP A 531 -3.50 -19.91 14.64
N LEU A 532 -2.78 -19.10 15.40
CA LEU A 532 -3.08 -17.67 15.57
C LEU A 532 -2.99 -16.94 14.23
N ALA A 533 -1.90 -17.10 13.48
CA ALA A 533 -1.75 -16.50 12.15
C ALA A 533 -2.86 -16.95 11.18
N ARG A 534 -3.25 -18.23 11.24
CA ARG A 534 -4.38 -18.74 10.46
C ARG A 534 -5.69 -18.08 10.85
N LEU A 535 -5.96 -17.92 12.16
CA LEU A 535 -7.19 -17.27 12.63
C LEU A 535 -7.21 -15.76 12.30
N GLU A 536 -6.06 -15.08 12.37
CA GLU A 536 -5.92 -13.67 12.00
C GLU A 536 -6.23 -13.43 10.53
N THR A 537 -5.73 -14.33 9.67
CA THR A 537 -5.95 -14.24 8.22
C THR A 537 -7.44 -14.34 7.86
N ASP A 538 -8.24 -15.06 8.64
CA ASP A 538 -9.68 -15.23 8.45
C ASP A 538 -10.55 -14.37 9.39
N LEU A 539 -9.98 -13.34 10.03
CA LEU A 539 -10.68 -12.52 11.02
C LEU A 539 -11.98 -11.90 10.48
N GLU A 540 -11.97 -11.35 9.27
CA GLU A 540 -13.17 -10.76 8.67
C GLU A 540 -14.24 -11.82 8.36
N ASN A 541 -13.84 -13.02 7.96
CA ASN A 541 -14.77 -14.13 7.80
C ASN A 541 -15.36 -14.57 9.14
N PHE A 542 -14.58 -14.60 10.23
CA PHE A 542 -15.11 -14.90 11.55
C PHE A 542 -16.09 -13.84 12.04
N ARG A 543 -15.83 -12.55 11.78
CA ARG A 543 -16.77 -11.46 12.09
C ARG A 543 -18.06 -11.61 11.30
N ALA A 544 -17.99 -11.92 10.00
CA ALA A 544 -19.14 -12.17 9.16
C ALA A 544 -19.94 -13.40 9.63
N ALA A 545 -19.26 -14.51 9.94
CA ALA A 545 -19.86 -15.72 10.46
C ALA A 545 -20.55 -15.47 11.81
N LEU A 546 -19.92 -14.73 12.72
CA LEU A 546 -20.50 -14.37 14.02
C LEU A 546 -21.74 -13.49 13.84
N GLY A 547 -21.69 -12.51 12.94
CA GLY A 547 -22.86 -11.68 12.59
C GLY A 547 -24.04 -12.52 12.09
N CYS A 548 -23.77 -13.48 11.21
CA CYS A 548 -24.76 -14.45 10.73
C CYS A 548 -25.32 -15.30 11.88
N ALA A 549 -24.46 -15.85 12.73
CA ALA A 549 -24.85 -16.70 13.84
C ALA A 549 -25.77 -15.97 14.83
N LEU A 550 -25.41 -14.73 15.20
CA LEU A 550 -26.21 -13.89 16.08
C LEU A 550 -27.57 -13.53 15.45
N GLY A 551 -27.59 -13.19 14.16
CA GLY A 551 -28.82 -12.84 13.45
C GLY A 551 -29.81 -14.01 13.30
N ARG A 552 -29.31 -15.25 13.29
CA ARG A 552 -30.10 -16.48 13.15
C ARG A 552 -30.37 -17.21 14.48
N ALA A 553 -29.87 -16.70 15.60
CA ALA A 553 -29.88 -17.37 16.89
C ALA A 553 -29.22 -18.78 16.86
N GLU A 554 -28.16 -18.93 16.04
CA GLU A 554 -27.31 -20.13 15.97
C GLU A 554 -26.31 -20.12 17.14
N ASN A 555 -26.84 -20.38 18.32
CA ASN A 555 -26.16 -20.13 19.60
C ASN A 555 -24.83 -20.88 19.74
N GLU A 556 -24.78 -22.16 19.38
CA GLU A 556 -23.56 -22.97 19.49
C GLU A 556 -22.42 -22.43 18.61
N ALA A 557 -22.74 -21.97 17.39
CA ALA A 557 -21.76 -21.41 16.47
C ALA A 557 -21.30 -20.02 16.93
N ALA A 558 -22.22 -19.18 17.41
CA ALA A 558 -21.89 -17.87 17.97
C ALA A 558 -20.94 -17.97 19.17
N ILE A 559 -21.18 -18.93 20.08
CA ILE A 559 -20.32 -19.19 21.25
C ILE A 559 -18.92 -19.64 20.81
N ALA A 560 -18.84 -20.60 19.89
CA ALA A 560 -17.56 -21.12 19.41
C ALA A 560 -16.70 -20.01 18.77
N LEU A 561 -17.32 -19.17 17.92
CA LEU A 561 -16.66 -18.04 17.28
C LEU A 561 -16.20 -16.99 18.29
N ALA A 562 -17.07 -16.57 19.22
CA ALA A 562 -16.73 -15.58 20.24
C ALA A 562 -15.60 -16.05 21.18
N SER A 563 -15.61 -17.33 21.57
CA SER A 563 -14.61 -17.93 22.46
C SER A 563 -13.22 -17.98 21.82
N ALA A 564 -13.13 -18.03 20.49
CA ALA A 564 -11.87 -17.96 19.74
C ALA A 564 -11.45 -16.52 19.41
N LEU A 565 -12.41 -15.64 19.08
CA LEU A 565 -12.14 -14.25 18.72
C LEU A 565 -11.69 -13.41 19.90
N ALA A 566 -12.30 -13.56 21.08
CA ALA A 566 -11.97 -12.73 22.23
C ALA A 566 -10.48 -12.85 22.65
N PRO A 567 -9.87 -14.04 22.81
CA PRO A 567 -8.44 -14.16 23.07
C PRO A 567 -7.57 -13.53 21.97
N LEU A 568 -7.98 -13.65 20.70
CA LEU A 568 -7.25 -13.06 19.58
C LEU A 568 -7.31 -11.52 19.57
N HIS A 569 -8.48 -10.95 19.87
CA HIS A 569 -8.63 -9.51 20.06
C HIS A 569 -7.78 -9.03 21.24
N MET A 570 -7.79 -9.75 22.36
CA MET A 570 -6.96 -9.42 23.53
C MET A 570 -5.47 -9.46 23.25
N LEU A 571 -4.99 -10.42 22.45
CA LEU A 571 -3.59 -10.51 22.02
C LEU A 571 -3.16 -9.20 21.34
N HIS A 572 -4.00 -8.72 20.42
CA HIS A 572 -3.81 -7.47 19.67
C HIS A 572 -4.23 -6.20 20.42
N GLY A 573 -4.56 -6.28 21.71
CA GLY A 573 -4.99 -5.11 22.48
C GLY A 573 -6.40 -4.57 22.16
N ARG A 574 -7.19 -5.27 21.34
CA ARG A 574 -8.57 -4.90 20.94
C ARG A 574 -9.61 -5.27 22.00
N TYR A 575 -9.42 -4.81 23.23
CA TYR A 575 -10.24 -5.22 24.38
C TYR A 575 -11.72 -4.80 24.26
N MET A 576 -12.01 -3.64 23.68
CA MET A 576 -13.39 -3.17 23.45
C MET A 576 -14.15 -4.09 22.46
N GLU A 577 -13.47 -4.57 21.41
CA GLU A 577 -14.06 -5.52 20.47
C GLU A 577 -14.27 -6.90 21.10
N ALA A 578 -13.35 -7.33 21.96
CA ALA A 578 -13.54 -8.54 22.75
C ALA A 578 -14.77 -8.40 23.68
N GLU A 579 -14.96 -7.25 24.32
CA GLU A 579 -16.11 -6.96 25.17
C GLU A 579 -17.43 -7.02 24.38
N ASP A 580 -17.52 -6.30 23.26
CA ASP A 580 -18.72 -6.29 22.41
C ASP A 580 -19.13 -7.71 21.98
N VAL A 581 -18.16 -8.48 21.47
CA VAL A 581 -18.39 -9.85 21.01
C VAL A 581 -18.91 -10.73 22.14
N LEU A 582 -18.30 -10.67 23.34
CA LEU A 582 -18.70 -11.51 24.46
C LEU A 582 -20.08 -11.11 25.01
N LEU A 583 -20.36 -9.82 25.15
CA LEU A 583 -21.66 -9.32 25.66
C LEU A 583 -22.81 -9.63 24.70
N ARG A 584 -22.60 -9.53 23.39
CA ARG A 584 -23.62 -9.86 22.38
C ARG A 584 -24.01 -11.34 22.40
N VAL A 585 -23.05 -12.23 22.62
CA VAL A 585 -23.33 -13.67 22.76
C VAL A 585 -24.00 -13.97 24.10
N LEU A 586 -23.59 -13.29 25.18
CA LEU A 586 -24.22 -13.45 26.50
C LEU A 586 -25.73 -13.13 26.49
N ALA A 587 -26.15 -12.17 25.65
CA ALA A 587 -27.54 -11.77 25.50
C ALA A 587 -28.46 -12.83 24.85
N LEU A 588 -27.92 -13.89 24.24
CA LEU A 588 -28.70 -14.91 23.52
C LEU A 588 -29.33 -16.01 24.40
N GLU A 589 -29.15 -15.96 25.73
CA GLU A 589 -29.62 -16.94 26.74
C GLU A 589 -29.87 -18.40 26.27
N PRO A 590 -28.83 -19.23 26.04
CA PRO A 590 -29.03 -20.65 25.74
C PRO A 590 -28.16 -21.53 26.64
N ALA A 591 -28.45 -21.54 27.93
CA ALA A 591 -27.84 -22.42 28.95
C ALA A 591 -26.33 -22.75 28.73
N LEU A 592 -25.47 -21.73 28.75
CA LEU A 592 -24.13 -21.73 29.37
C LEU A 592 -23.20 -22.94 29.04
N LEU A 593 -23.08 -23.35 27.77
CA LEU A 593 -22.33 -24.54 27.31
C LEU A 593 -20.85 -24.65 27.77
N ASP A 594 -20.17 -23.54 28.04
CA ASP A 594 -18.89 -23.46 28.77
C ASP A 594 -18.94 -22.27 29.74
N ALA A 595 -20.08 -22.17 30.43
CA ALA A 595 -20.52 -21.13 31.35
C ALA A 595 -19.38 -20.36 32.03
N ALA A 596 -18.53 -21.13 32.68
CA ALA A 596 -17.48 -20.64 33.54
C ALA A 596 -16.27 -20.16 32.76
N SER A 597 -15.87 -20.86 31.70
CA SER A 597 -14.80 -20.41 30.81
C SER A 597 -15.15 -19.09 30.15
N PHE A 598 -16.40 -18.95 29.69
CA PHE A 598 -16.88 -17.74 29.04
C PHE A 598 -16.98 -16.57 30.02
N GLN A 599 -17.53 -16.80 31.22
CA GLN A 599 -17.59 -15.79 32.27
C GLN A 599 -16.19 -15.38 32.77
N SER A 600 -15.26 -16.33 32.90
CA SER A 600 -13.88 -16.03 33.25
C SER A 600 -13.16 -15.21 32.18
N LEU A 601 -13.40 -15.51 30.90
CA LEU A 601 -12.88 -14.74 29.77
C LEU A 601 -13.47 -13.33 29.74
N LEU A 602 -14.77 -13.18 29.99
CA LEU A 602 -15.45 -11.89 30.13
C LEU A 602 -14.86 -11.09 31.29
N GLY A 603 -14.65 -11.71 32.46
CA GLY A 603 -14.03 -11.06 33.62
C GLY A 603 -12.65 -10.50 33.28
N ARG A 604 -11.82 -11.27 32.57
CA ARG A 604 -10.51 -10.84 32.11
C ARG A 604 -10.56 -9.64 31.17
N VAL A 605 -11.53 -9.59 30.26
CA VAL A 605 -11.73 -8.46 29.33
C VAL A 605 -12.26 -7.22 30.08
N LEU A 606 -13.28 -7.39 30.93
CA LEU A 606 -13.87 -6.32 31.73
C LEU A 606 -12.83 -5.63 32.63
N HIS A 607 -11.95 -6.41 33.26
CA HIS A 607 -10.87 -5.85 34.05
C HIS A 607 -9.92 -5.00 33.18
N ARG A 608 -9.62 -5.44 31.94
CA ARG A 608 -8.75 -4.70 31.00
C ARG A 608 -9.37 -3.39 30.52
N VAL A 609 -10.68 -3.34 30.27
CA VAL A 609 -11.40 -2.11 29.88
C VAL A 609 -11.73 -1.19 31.06
N GLY A 610 -11.27 -1.53 32.27
CA GLY A 610 -11.39 -0.65 33.44
C GLY A 610 -12.71 -0.81 34.22
N ARG A 611 -13.30 -2.01 34.19
CA ARG A 611 -14.54 -2.37 34.91
C ARG A 611 -14.25 -3.47 35.95
N PRO A 612 -13.48 -3.19 37.02
CA PRO A 612 -13.02 -4.21 37.97
C PRO A 612 -14.16 -4.88 38.75
N GLU A 613 -15.19 -4.13 39.16
CA GLU A 613 -16.35 -4.71 39.87
C GLU A 613 -17.15 -5.68 39.00
N ASP A 614 -17.36 -5.33 37.72
CA ASP A 614 -18.03 -6.21 36.77
C ASP A 614 -17.16 -7.44 36.47
N ALA A 615 -15.84 -7.26 36.42
CA ALA A 615 -14.90 -8.37 36.26
C ALA A 615 -14.95 -9.34 37.45
N ARG A 616 -15.00 -8.82 38.68
CA ARG A 616 -15.19 -9.61 39.90
C ARG A 616 -16.48 -10.40 39.84
N SER A 617 -17.58 -9.74 39.47
CA SER A 617 -18.88 -10.40 39.31
C SER A 617 -18.80 -11.56 38.30
N ALA A 618 -18.19 -11.34 37.14
CA ALA A 618 -18.04 -12.38 36.12
C ALA A 618 -17.18 -13.57 36.61
N HIS A 619 -16.09 -13.31 37.34
CA HIS A 619 -15.29 -14.38 37.93
C HIS A 619 -16.05 -15.18 39.02
N LEU A 620 -16.87 -14.52 39.83
CA LEU A 620 -17.73 -15.18 40.82
C LEU A 620 -18.85 -15.99 40.16
N ASP A 621 -19.45 -15.46 39.09
CA ASP A 621 -20.44 -16.19 38.29
C ASP A 621 -19.81 -17.44 37.68
N ALA A 622 -18.59 -17.34 37.15
CA ALA A 622 -17.85 -18.48 36.61
C ALA A 622 -17.66 -19.60 37.66
N GLU A 623 -17.27 -19.23 38.87
CA GLU A 623 -17.09 -20.15 39.98
C GLU A 623 -18.41 -20.79 40.41
N HIS A 624 -19.46 -19.99 40.61
CA HIS A 624 -20.78 -20.47 40.97
C HIS A 624 -21.32 -21.49 39.96
N LEU A 625 -21.08 -21.24 38.67
CA LEU A 625 -21.47 -22.12 37.58
C LEU A 625 -20.73 -23.47 37.65
N LEU A 626 -19.43 -23.48 37.97
CA LEU A 626 -18.68 -24.72 38.17
C LEU A 626 -19.16 -25.50 39.39
N GLU A 627 -19.46 -24.80 40.49
CA GLU A 627 -19.93 -25.42 41.74
C GLU A 627 -21.32 -26.04 41.60
N SER A 628 -22.18 -25.46 40.76
CA SER A 628 -23.51 -25.98 40.46
C SER A 628 -23.46 -27.32 39.69
N ASN A 629 -22.33 -27.64 39.05
CA ASN A 629 -22.12 -28.89 38.36
C ASN A 629 -21.57 -29.97 39.31
N SER A 630 -22.38 -31.01 39.57
CA SER A 630 -22.02 -32.11 40.48
C SER A 630 -20.94 -33.06 39.94
N ALA A 631 -20.67 -33.06 38.63
CA ALA A 631 -19.67 -33.93 38.01
C ALA A 631 -18.30 -33.23 37.92
N ARG A 632 -17.31 -33.74 38.66
CA ARG A 632 -15.92 -33.22 38.67
C ARG A 632 -14.98 -34.10 37.85
N ASP A 633 -15.24 -34.18 36.55
CA ASP A 633 -14.39 -34.89 35.60
C ASP A 633 -13.11 -34.10 35.25
N GLU A 634 -12.29 -34.64 34.35
CA GLU A 634 -11.02 -34.01 33.96
C GLU A 634 -11.23 -32.63 33.30
N ALA A 635 -12.30 -32.45 32.51
CA ALA A 635 -12.62 -31.19 31.86
C ALA A 635 -13.00 -30.12 32.90
N TRP A 636 -13.83 -30.48 33.88
CA TRP A 636 -14.18 -29.61 35.00
C TRP A 636 -12.94 -29.11 35.74
N TRP A 637 -11.99 -30.00 36.07
CA TRP A 637 -10.77 -29.59 36.77
C TRP A 637 -9.90 -28.63 35.95
N LYS A 638 -9.78 -28.85 34.64
CA LYS A 638 -9.04 -27.94 33.75
C LYS A 638 -9.68 -26.56 33.73
N THR A 639 -11.01 -26.48 33.60
CA THR A 639 -11.73 -25.20 33.63
C THR A 639 -11.63 -24.52 34.98
N TRP A 640 -11.85 -25.24 36.08
CA TRP A 640 -11.74 -24.70 37.43
C TRP A 640 -10.35 -24.13 37.73
N ILE A 641 -9.28 -24.84 37.35
CA ILE A 641 -7.91 -24.35 37.46
C ILE A 641 -7.74 -23.04 36.68
N GLY A 642 -8.25 -22.98 35.44
CA GLY A 642 -8.20 -21.78 34.61
C GLY A 642 -8.91 -20.58 35.26
N VAL A 643 -10.14 -20.79 35.77
CA VAL A 643 -10.90 -19.73 36.46
C VAL A 643 -10.14 -19.21 37.69
N LYS A 644 -9.57 -20.11 38.50
CA LYS A 644 -8.81 -19.74 39.71
C LYS A 644 -7.51 -19.00 39.38
N LEU A 645 -6.82 -19.37 38.30
CA LEU A 645 -5.64 -18.64 37.82
C LEU A 645 -6.00 -17.20 37.40
N GLU A 646 -7.11 -17.02 36.69
CA GLU A 646 -7.59 -15.69 36.29
C GLU A 646 -8.04 -14.85 37.50
N GLN A 647 -8.72 -15.46 38.49
CA GLN A 647 -9.03 -14.82 39.78
C GLN A 647 -7.76 -14.37 40.51
N ALA A 648 -6.72 -15.21 40.56
CA ALA A 648 -5.45 -14.85 41.18
C ALA A 648 -4.80 -13.64 40.47
N HIS A 649 -4.83 -13.59 39.14
CA HIS A 649 -4.35 -12.41 38.41
C HIS A 649 -5.18 -11.17 38.72
N TYR A 650 -6.51 -11.28 38.79
CA TYR A 650 -7.39 -10.19 39.20
C TYR A 650 -6.99 -9.65 40.59
N TYR A 651 -6.90 -10.53 41.61
CA TYR A 651 -6.55 -10.13 42.97
C TYR A 651 -5.16 -9.47 43.06
N TYR A 652 -4.18 -9.95 42.30
CA TYR A 652 -2.89 -9.28 42.21
C TYR A 652 -3.01 -7.84 41.69
N PHE A 653 -3.75 -7.61 40.61
CA PHE A 653 -3.90 -6.29 39.97
C PHE A 653 -4.81 -5.33 40.75
N GLU A 654 -5.72 -5.83 41.58
CA GLU A 654 -6.56 -5.05 42.48
C GLU A 654 -5.97 -4.90 43.90
N ASN A 655 -4.79 -5.47 44.14
CA ASN A 655 -4.11 -5.44 45.45
C ASN A 655 -4.86 -6.18 46.58
N GLU A 656 -5.71 -7.14 46.25
CA GLU A 656 -6.44 -8.00 47.19
C GLU A 656 -5.54 -9.19 47.61
N LEU A 657 -4.47 -8.91 48.36
CA LEU A 657 -3.37 -9.87 48.60
C LEU A 657 -3.75 -11.06 49.50
N ASP A 658 -4.74 -10.89 50.38
CA ASP A 658 -5.21 -11.98 51.23
C ASP A 658 -6.00 -13.00 50.39
N ASP A 659 -6.94 -12.51 49.56
CA ASP A 659 -7.69 -13.33 48.60
C ASP A 659 -6.77 -14.03 47.59
N LEU A 660 -5.73 -13.33 47.08
CA LEU A 660 -4.71 -13.92 46.22
C LEU A 660 -4.05 -15.15 46.87
N ARG A 661 -3.65 -15.04 48.14
CA ARG A 661 -2.95 -16.11 48.85
C ARG A 661 -3.87 -17.27 49.20
N GLU A 662 -5.13 -16.98 49.55
CA GLU A 662 -6.15 -18.01 49.75
C GLU A 662 -6.35 -18.82 48.46
N VAL A 663 -6.49 -18.16 47.31
CA VAL A 663 -6.60 -18.84 46.01
C VAL A 663 -5.34 -19.64 45.68
N ILE A 664 -4.13 -19.12 45.92
CA ILE A 664 -2.88 -19.87 45.67
C ILE A 664 -2.84 -21.17 46.48
N VAL A 665 -3.20 -21.11 47.76
CA VAL A 665 -3.23 -22.28 48.66
C VAL A 665 -4.26 -23.30 48.19
N GLU A 666 -5.44 -22.84 47.79
CA GLU A 666 -6.50 -23.70 47.25
C GLU A 666 -6.07 -24.35 45.93
N LEU A 667 -5.51 -23.58 45.01
CA LEU A 667 -5.22 -23.96 43.63
C LEU A 667 -4.03 -24.91 43.48
N THR A 668 -2.97 -24.70 44.26
CA THR A 668 -1.65 -25.35 44.04
C THR A 668 -1.71 -26.88 44.03
N PRO A 669 -2.35 -27.56 45.01
CA PRO A 669 -2.44 -29.02 45.00
C PRO A 669 -3.17 -29.58 43.77
N HIS A 670 -4.09 -28.80 43.20
CA HIS A 670 -4.85 -29.19 42.02
C HIS A 670 -4.05 -29.01 40.74
N VAL A 671 -3.27 -27.93 40.62
CA VAL A 671 -2.34 -27.75 39.49
C VAL A 671 -1.26 -28.82 39.48
N GLU A 672 -0.66 -29.13 40.62
CA GLU A 672 0.39 -30.17 40.73
C GLU A 672 -0.09 -31.56 40.32
N THR A 673 -1.36 -31.88 40.59
CA THR A 673 -1.92 -33.22 40.34
C THR A 673 -2.66 -33.35 39.01
N ARG A 674 -3.25 -32.26 38.51
CA ARG A 674 -4.19 -32.28 37.37
C ARG A 674 -3.93 -31.17 36.34
N GLY A 675 -3.08 -30.20 36.64
CA GLY A 675 -2.83 -29.05 35.78
C GLY A 675 -2.13 -29.44 34.48
N THR A 676 -2.45 -28.71 33.41
CA THR A 676 -1.69 -28.79 32.17
C THR A 676 -0.31 -28.14 32.34
N PRO A 677 0.67 -28.40 31.44
CA PRO A 677 1.96 -27.70 31.47
C PRO A 677 1.84 -26.17 31.42
N VAL A 678 0.86 -25.66 30.65
CA VAL A 678 0.53 -24.23 30.56
C VAL A 678 0.03 -23.70 31.90
N GLN A 679 -0.97 -24.35 32.51
CA GLN A 679 -1.52 -23.96 33.81
C GLN A 679 -0.48 -24.05 34.94
N SER A 680 0.45 -25.02 34.83
CA SER A 680 1.58 -25.13 35.74
C SER A 680 2.54 -23.95 35.61
N LEU A 681 2.77 -23.46 34.40
CA LEU A 681 3.59 -22.27 34.16
C LEU A 681 2.88 -20.99 34.62
N GLU A 682 1.58 -20.87 34.37
CA GLU A 682 0.75 -19.75 34.85
C GLU A 682 0.74 -19.67 36.39
N LEU A 683 0.64 -20.81 37.10
CA LEU A 683 0.79 -20.83 38.56
C LEU A 683 2.15 -20.28 39.01
N LEU A 684 3.25 -20.63 38.31
CA LEU A 684 4.57 -20.06 38.65
C LEU A 684 4.61 -18.54 38.45
N HIS A 685 3.97 -18.01 37.40
CA HIS A 685 3.83 -16.56 37.20
C HIS A 685 3.03 -15.91 38.35
N VAL A 686 1.94 -16.54 38.82
CA VAL A 686 1.17 -16.08 39.98
C VAL A 686 2.02 -16.10 41.28
N LEU A 687 2.81 -17.15 41.49
CA LEU A 687 3.72 -17.24 42.64
C LEU A 687 4.82 -16.16 42.59
N ALA A 688 5.35 -15.85 41.41
CA ALA A 688 6.29 -14.74 41.23
C ALA A 688 5.62 -13.39 41.55
N GLN A 689 4.38 -13.19 41.12
CA GLN A 689 3.58 -12.00 41.42
C GLN A 689 3.32 -11.81 42.92
N ASP A 690 2.95 -12.87 43.65
CA ASP A 690 2.84 -12.82 45.13
C ASP A 690 4.20 -12.51 45.76
N ALA A 691 5.29 -13.14 45.30
CA ALA A 691 6.63 -12.85 45.80
C ALA A 691 7.00 -11.37 45.63
N TYR A 692 6.69 -10.77 44.47
CA TYR A 692 6.93 -9.34 44.23
C TYR A 692 6.21 -8.45 45.25
N ARG A 693 4.97 -8.79 45.59
CA ARG A 693 4.17 -8.05 46.59
C ARG A 693 4.69 -8.28 48.00
N ARG A 694 4.96 -9.52 48.37
CA ARG A 694 5.49 -9.92 49.69
C ARG A 694 6.84 -9.27 49.97
N GLU A 695 7.69 -9.17 48.96
CA GLU A 695 9.03 -8.57 49.04
C GLU A 695 9.02 -7.07 48.72
N ARG A 696 7.83 -6.49 48.45
CA ARG A 696 7.64 -5.08 48.09
C ARG A 696 8.63 -4.61 47.00
N TYR A 697 8.88 -5.46 46.01
CA TYR A 697 9.82 -5.22 44.91
C TYR A 697 11.30 -5.00 45.33
N VAL A 698 11.69 -5.47 46.51
CA VAL A 698 13.09 -5.65 46.93
C VAL A 698 13.40 -7.15 46.84
N LEU A 699 13.63 -7.62 45.61
CA LEU A 699 13.52 -9.05 45.29
C LEU A 699 14.70 -9.89 45.80
N SER A 700 14.40 -11.07 46.32
CA SER A 700 15.37 -12.03 46.86
C SER A 700 16.02 -12.91 45.78
N ASP A 701 17.05 -13.68 46.17
CA ASP A 701 17.65 -14.69 45.30
C ASP A 701 16.67 -15.84 45.00
N GLU A 702 15.80 -16.20 45.94
CA GLU A 702 14.76 -17.21 45.73
C GLU A 702 13.76 -16.76 44.64
N THR A 703 13.36 -15.49 44.65
CA THR A 703 12.48 -14.93 43.61
C THR A 703 13.15 -14.91 42.23
N GLU A 704 14.47 -14.63 42.17
CA GLU A 704 15.22 -14.73 40.91
C GLU A 704 15.32 -16.17 40.41
N VAL A 705 15.54 -17.15 41.30
CA VAL A 705 15.54 -18.58 40.95
C VAL A 705 14.18 -18.99 40.35
N LEU A 706 13.07 -18.55 40.96
CA LEU A 706 11.74 -18.79 40.43
C LEU A 706 11.54 -18.16 39.04
N ALA A 707 11.95 -16.91 38.84
CA ALA A 707 11.85 -16.24 37.54
C ALA A 707 12.68 -16.93 36.44
N ARG A 708 13.88 -17.43 36.78
CA ARG A 708 14.72 -18.20 35.86
C ARG A 708 14.11 -19.57 35.54
N GLU A 709 13.45 -20.20 36.50
CA GLU A 709 12.73 -21.45 36.30
C GLU A 709 11.51 -21.27 35.37
N ILE A 710 10.74 -20.19 35.54
CA ILE A 710 9.68 -19.78 34.62
C ILE A 710 10.22 -19.66 33.19
N HIS A 711 11.30 -18.90 33.01
CA HIS A 711 11.95 -18.73 31.70
C HIS A 711 12.51 -20.05 31.13
N ARG A 712 12.98 -20.97 31.97
CA ARG A 712 13.44 -22.27 31.50
C ARG A 712 12.29 -23.13 30.98
N ARG A 713 11.17 -23.15 31.69
CA ARG A 713 9.97 -23.93 31.32
C ARG A 713 9.20 -23.31 30.14
N SER A 714 9.27 -21.99 29.97
CA SER A 714 8.60 -21.29 28.88
C SER A 714 9.13 -21.65 27.49
N PHE A 715 10.42 -22.01 27.38
CA PHE A 715 11.04 -22.37 26.10
C PHE A 715 10.30 -23.53 25.41
N GLU A 716 9.82 -24.51 26.18
CA GLU A 716 9.08 -25.66 25.64
C GLU A 716 7.63 -25.31 25.26
N LEU A 717 7.10 -24.21 25.79
CA LEU A 717 5.70 -23.80 25.68
C LEU A 717 5.49 -22.53 24.83
N GLU A 718 6.56 -21.93 24.30
CA GLU A 718 6.53 -20.68 23.53
C GLU A 718 5.81 -19.53 24.27
N ASP A 719 5.89 -19.49 25.60
CA ASP A 719 5.28 -18.44 26.41
C ASP A 719 5.99 -17.08 26.19
N THR A 720 5.23 -16.13 25.63
CA THR A 720 5.69 -14.76 25.34
C THR A 720 5.90 -13.91 26.59
N TYR A 721 5.42 -14.35 27.75
CA TYR A 721 5.46 -13.57 28.98
C TYR A 721 6.75 -13.77 29.80
N ALA A 722 7.45 -14.88 29.59
CA ALA A 722 8.58 -15.25 30.42
C ALA A 722 9.80 -14.32 30.32
N ASP A 723 10.06 -13.75 29.15
CA ASP A 723 11.09 -12.72 28.96
C ASP A 723 10.78 -11.48 29.80
N PHE A 724 9.51 -11.05 29.81
CA PHE A 724 9.07 -9.96 30.66
C PHE A 724 9.23 -10.30 32.15
N THR A 725 8.76 -11.46 32.61
CA THR A 725 8.84 -11.86 34.02
C THR A 725 10.28 -11.89 34.53
N LEU A 726 11.21 -12.46 33.76
CA LEU A 726 12.62 -12.50 34.15
C LEU A 726 13.27 -11.11 34.07
N GLY A 727 13.03 -10.35 33.00
CA GLY A 727 13.51 -8.97 32.88
C GLY A 727 13.03 -8.08 34.02
N PHE A 728 11.75 -8.18 34.38
CA PHE A 728 11.15 -7.45 35.50
C PHE A 728 11.80 -7.83 36.85
N CYS A 729 12.03 -9.13 37.08
CA CYS A 729 12.73 -9.58 38.27
C CYS A 729 14.17 -9.01 38.34
N LEU A 730 14.92 -9.09 37.24
CA LEU A 730 16.30 -8.62 37.17
C LEU A 730 16.43 -7.10 37.33
N LEU A 731 15.47 -6.34 36.79
CA LEU A 731 15.36 -4.90 36.99
C LEU A 731 15.33 -4.56 38.48
N TRP A 732 14.48 -5.24 39.26
CA TRP A 732 14.35 -5.00 40.70
C TRP A 732 15.44 -5.66 41.55
N ARG A 733 16.25 -6.54 40.96
CA ARG A 733 17.54 -7.00 41.53
C ARG A 733 18.69 -6.02 41.25
N GLY A 734 18.45 -4.94 40.49
CA GLY A 734 19.47 -3.98 40.09
C GLY A 734 20.38 -4.46 38.94
N LYS A 735 19.99 -5.52 38.23
CA LYS A 735 20.75 -6.11 37.11
C LYS A 735 20.23 -5.55 35.78
N PHE A 736 20.44 -4.24 35.56
CA PHE A 736 19.77 -3.48 34.49
C PHE A 736 20.15 -3.93 33.07
N GLU A 737 21.43 -4.20 32.79
CA GLU A 737 21.87 -4.66 31.48
C GLU A 737 21.32 -6.06 31.16
N GLU A 738 21.28 -6.95 32.15
CA GLU A 738 20.72 -8.28 31.97
C GLU A 738 19.21 -8.17 31.70
N ALA A 739 18.49 -7.37 32.49
CA ALA A 739 17.06 -7.10 32.29
C ALA A 739 16.74 -6.56 30.89
N GLU A 740 17.53 -5.61 30.39
CA GLU A 740 17.36 -4.99 29.06
C GLU A 740 17.49 -6.02 27.93
N SER A 741 18.41 -6.99 28.05
CA SER A 741 18.51 -8.08 27.08
C SER A 741 17.24 -8.92 27.02
N PHE A 742 16.60 -9.18 28.16
CA PHE A 742 15.34 -9.93 28.20
C PHE A 742 14.17 -9.10 27.66
N PHE A 743 14.08 -7.81 28.02
CA PHE A 743 13.04 -6.93 27.48
C PHE A 743 13.12 -6.77 25.96
N ARG A 744 14.34 -6.64 25.38
CA ARG A 744 14.51 -6.57 23.93
C ARG A 744 13.97 -7.81 23.23
N ARG A 745 14.32 -9.02 23.71
CA ARG A 745 13.79 -10.27 23.16
C ARG A 745 12.27 -10.36 23.32
N GLY A 746 11.74 -9.90 24.46
CA GLY A 746 10.31 -9.80 24.70
C GLY A 746 9.60 -8.86 23.72
N ILE A 747 10.19 -7.71 23.38
CA ILE A 747 9.66 -6.77 22.38
C ILE A 747 9.62 -7.44 21.00
N ASP A 748 10.73 -8.05 20.57
CA ASP A 748 10.82 -8.70 19.25
C ASP A 748 9.79 -9.84 19.13
N ALA A 749 9.69 -10.67 20.18
CA ALA A 749 8.74 -11.78 20.26
C ALA A 749 7.27 -11.33 20.34
N ALA A 750 7.00 -10.18 20.96
CA ALA A 750 5.68 -9.58 21.05
C ALA A 750 5.26 -9.01 19.70
N ARG A 751 6.13 -8.23 19.05
CA ARG A 751 5.90 -7.66 17.70
C ARG A 751 5.66 -8.74 16.66
N SER A 752 6.46 -9.81 16.68
CA SER A 752 6.31 -10.91 15.72
C SER A 752 4.99 -11.68 15.88
N ARG A 753 4.31 -11.57 17.03
CA ARG A 753 3.07 -12.28 17.35
C ARG A 753 1.88 -11.34 17.56
N GLY A 754 2.04 -10.04 17.30
CA GLY A 754 1.00 -9.04 17.56
C GLY A 754 0.58 -8.90 19.03
N ASN A 755 1.43 -9.26 20.00
CA ASN A 755 1.11 -9.18 21.43
C ASN A 755 1.33 -7.77 22.00
N ALA A 756 0.36 -6.88 21.79
CA ALA A 756 0.49 -5.46 22.08
C ALA A 756 0.76 -5.16 23.56
N LEU A 757 0.14 -5.91 24.49
CA LEU A 757 0.32 -5.71 25.92
C LEU A 757 1.76 -6.03 26.38
N ILE A 758 2.36 -7.09 25.85
CA ILE A 758 3.73 -7.49 26.23
C ILE A 758 4.75 -6.56 25.60
N GLU A 759 4.51 -6.09 24.38
CA GLU A 759 5.32 -5.03 23.78
C GLU A 759 5.38 -3.80 24.68
N VAL A 760 4.21 -3.25 25.06
CA VAL A 760 4.13 -2.06 25.93
C VAL A 760 4.83 -2.31 27.27
N ARG A 761 4.60 -3.47 27.90
CA ARG A 761 5.25 -3.81 29.17
C ARG A 761 6.77 -3.83 29.07
N CYS A 762 7.31 -4.51 28.07
CA CYS A 762 8.75 -4.59 27.88
C CYS A 762 9.35 -3.22 27.55
N LEU A 763 8.69 -2.41 26.70
CA LEU A 763 9.13 -1.04 26.38
C LEU A 763 9.17 -0.15 27.63
N VAL A 764 8.08 -0.11 28.40
CA VAL A 764 7.95 0.73 29.60
C VAL A 764 9.00 0.36 30.65
N TYR A 765 9.19 -0.94 30.94
CA TYR A 765 10.16 -1.35 31.96
C TYR A 765 11.61 -1.36 31.45
N SER A 766 11.84 -1.48 30.13
CA SER A 766 13.13 -1.18 29.53
C SER A 766 13.48 0.30 29.72
N LEU A 767 12.52 1.21 29.52
CA LEU A 767 12.71 2.64 29.77
C LEU A 767 13.10 2.87 31.24
N VAL A 768 12.42 2.22 32.19
CA VAL A 768 12.82 2.26 33.60
C VAL A 768 14.26 1.78 33.76
N ALA A 769 14.68 0.66 33.15
CA ALA A 769 16.07 0.19 33.23
C ALA A 769 17.10 1.20 32.67
N HIS A 770 16.79 1.90 31.57
CA HIS A 770 17.64 2.98 31.05
C HIS A 770 17.73 4.17 32.00
N ARG A 771 16.59 4.61 32.55
CA ARG A 771 16.52 5.66 33.58
C ARG A 771 17.39 5.31 34.79
N ARG A 772 17.28 4.08 35.29
CA ARG A 772 18.05 3.59 36.46
C ARG A 772 19.56 3.58 36.23
N ARG A 773 20.01 3.51 34.97
CA ARG A 773 21.43 3.60 34.57
C ARG A 773 21.88 5.02 34.24
N GLY A 774 20.97 6.00 34.21
CA GLY A 774 21.25 7.35 33.74
C GLY A 774 21.39 7.47 32.22
N ASP A 775 20.96 6.48 31.45
CA ASP A 775 20.99 6.50 29.98
C ASP A 775 19.79 7.27 29.42
N LEU A 776 19.96 8.59 29.29
CA LEU A 776 18.93 9.50 28.80
C LEU A 776 18.60 9.30 27.32
N GLU A 777 19.59 8.97 26.48
CA GLU A 777 19.35 8.78 25.04
C GLU A 777 18.53 7.52 24.76
N GLY A 778 18.87 6.41 25.42
CA GLY A 778 18.08 5.18 25.35
C GLY A 778 16.66 5.36 25.88
N ALA A 779 16.50 6.06 27.01
CA ALA A 779 15.18 6.38 27.55
C ALA A 779 14.33 7.23 26.58
N ARG A 780 14.93 8.24 25.92
CA ARG A 780 14.23 9.05 24.90
C ARG A 780 13.83 8.23 23.68
N ALA A 781 14.66 7.29 23.24
CA ALA A 781 14.33 6.42 22.11
C ALA A 781 13.10 5.56 22.41
N LEU A 782 13.08 4.93 23.59
CA LEU A 782 11.95 4.09 24.02
C LEU A 782 10.68 4.92 24.27
N LEU A 783 10.79 6.14 24.78
CA LEU A 783 9.63 7.03 24.91
C LEU A 783 9.00 7.34 23.55
N ARG A 784 9.81 7.66 22.53
CA ARG A 784 9.28 7.90 21.17
C ARG A 784 8.59 6.67 20.58
N GLU A 785 9.12 5.48 20.86
CA GLU A 785 8.45 4.23 20.45
C GLU A 785 7.09 4.09 21.14
N LEU A 786 7.01 4.36 22.45
CA LEU A 786 5.74 4.33 23.20
C LEU A 786 4.75 5.40 22.74
N GLU A 787 5.20 6.61 22.43
CA GLU A 787 4.37 7.71 21.91
C GLU A 787 3.84 7.45 20.49
N ALA A 788 4.48 6.53 19.74
CA ALA A 788 4.04 6.11 18.42
C ALA A 788 2.99 4.99 18.46
N LEU A 789 2.69 4.41 19.63
CA LEU A 789 1.66 3.37 19.79
C LEU A 789 0.28 4.00 19.99
N ASP A 790 -0.75 3.37 19.43
CA ASP A 790 -2.14 3.84 19.51
C ASP A 790 -2.74 3.73 20.93
N ASP A 791 -2.30 2.74 21.70
CA ASP A 791 -2.75 2.50 23.08
C ASP A 791 -1.60 1.98 23.95
N LEU A 792 -1.58 2.41 25.22
CA LEU A 792 -0.63 1.98 26.24
C LEU A 792 -1.22 0.94 27.20
N HIS A 793 -2.43 0.47 26.96
CA HIS A 793 -3.08 -0.66 27.65
C HIS A 793 -3.02 -0.55 29.19
N GLY A 794 -3.20 0.66 29.71
CA GLY A 794 -3.16 0.97 31.14
C GLY A 794 -1.78 1.32 31.71
N TYR A 795 -0.77 1.59 30.87
CA TYR A 795 0.56 2.05 31.30
C TYR A 795 0.80 3.56 31.11
N VAL A 796 -0.25 4.34 30.82
CA VAL A 796 -0.19 5.79 30.62
C VAL A 796 0.50 6.51 31.77
N GLY A 797 0.13 6.20 33.02
CA GLY A 797 0.74 6.84 34.19
C GLY A 797 2.24 6.59 34.33
N LEU A 798 2.70 5.35 34.09
CA LEU A 798 4.13 5.03 34.19
C LEU A 798 4.93 5.60 33.01
N THR A 799 4.37 5.61 31.80
CA THR A 799 4.97 6.29 30.64
C THR A 799 5.10 7.79 30.89
N SER A 800 4.05 8.43 31.41
CA SER A 800 4.06 9.86 31.78
C SER A 800 5.07 10.17 32.88
N ALA A 801 5.19 9.31 33.91
CA ALA A 801 6.20 9.47 34.96
C ALA A 801 7.64 9.42 34.40
N ASN A 802 7.87 8.60 33.38
CA ASN A 802 9.16 8.52 32.70
C ASN A 802 9.40 9.71 31.76
N ALA A 803 8.37 10.21 31.07
CA ALA A 803 8.44 11.45 30.30
C ALA A 803 8.76 12.65 31.19
N SER A 804 8.18 12.71 32.39
CA SER A 804 8.50 13.72 33.40
C SER A 804 9.98 13.70 33.79
N TRP A 805 10.54 12.51 34.00
CA TRP A 805 11.96 12.34 34.28
C TRP A 805 12.83 12.87 33.12
N ILE A 806 12.52 12.50 31.88
CA ILE A 806 13.25 12.97 30.70
C ILE A 806 13.17 14.50 30.57
N ALA A 807 11.97 15.08 30.70
CA ALA A 807 11.77 16.51 30.59
C ALA A 807 12.54 17.29 31.67
N TYR A 808 12.58 16.78 32.89
CA TYR A 808 13.39 17.37 33.97
C TYR A 808 14.88 17.32 33.64
N ARG A 809 15.38 16.18 33.15
CA ARG A 809 16.78 16.02 32.70
C ARG A 809 17.15 16.94 31.53
N ASP A 810 16.17 17.33 30.73
CA ASP A 810 16.32 18.26 29.61
C ASP A 810 16.24 19.74 30.02
N GLY A 811 15.98 20.01 31.31
CA GLY A 811 15.80 21.36 31.86
C GLY A 811 14.44 21.97 31.52
N ASN A 812 13.49 21.18 31.01
CA ASN A 812 12.13 21.63 30.72
C ASN A 812 11.22 21.39 31.93
N LEU A 813 11.28 22.31 32.89
CA LEU A 813 10.55 22.20 34.16
C LEU A 813 9.02 22.22 34.00
N ASP A 814 8.51 22.96 33.02
CA ASP A 814 7.06 23.03 32.77
C ASP A 814 6.52 21.69 32.26
N ALA A 815 7.19 21.10 31.26
CA ALA A 815 6.82 19.78 30.76
C ALA A 815 7.00 18.69 31.82
N ALA A 816 8.08 18.75 32.61
CA ALA A 816 8.31 17.81 33.70
C ALA A 816 7.13 17.80 34.71
N LEU A 817 6.65 18.99 35.08
CA LEU A 817 5.53 19.15 36.00
C LEU A 817 4.20 18.69 35.38
N GLU A 818 3.96 19.00 34.11
CA GLU A 818 2.78 18.55 33.37
C GLU A 818 2.69 17.01 33.34
N TYR A 819 3.77 16.36 32.92
CA TYR A 819 3.84 14.90 32.85
C TYR A 819 3.75 14.23 34.23
N ALA A 820 4.35 14.81 35.27
CA ALA A 820 4.24 14.28 36.63
C ALA A 820 2.80 14.32 37.15
N HIS A 821 2.09 15.42 36.93
CA HIS A 821 0.69 15.53 37.30
C HIS A 821 -0.20 14.61 36.49
N ALA A 822 0.06 14.44 35.19
CA ALA A 822 -0.65 13.48 34.36
C ALA A 822 -0.49 12.05 34.89
N ALA A 823 0.72 11.66 35.30
CA ALA A 823 1.00 10.37 35.90
C ALA A 823 0.20 10.13 37.20
N LEU A 824 0.24 11.10 38.12
CA LEU A 824 -0.47 11.02 39.39
C LEU A 824 -2.01 11.01 39.19
N ALA A 825 -2.52 11.77 38.23
CA ALA A 825 -3.95 11.80 37.90
C ALA A 825 -4.45 10.46 37.34
N ASP A 826 -3.67 9.82 36.47
CA ASP A 826 -3.96 8.49 35.93
C ASP A 826 -4.07 7.43 37.04
N TRP A 827 -3.07 7.40 37.94
CA TRP A 827 -3.07 6.47 39.07
C TRP A 827 -4.22 6.69 40.05
N ASN A 828 -4.60 7.95 40.30
CA ASN A 828 -5.76 8.26 41.15
C ASN A 828 -7.08 7.84 40.52
N ARG A 829 -7.18 7.88 39.18
CA ARG A 829 -8.40 7.54 38.44
C ARG A 829 -8.65 6.02 38.39
N TYR A 830 -7.61 5.24 38.11
CA TYR A 830 -7.79 3.82 37.80
C TYR A 830 -7.43 2.87 38.95
N GLN A 831 -6.76 3.35 40.02
CA GLN A 831 -6.38 2.60 41.23
C GLN A 831 -5.74 1.21 41.03
N ARG A 832 -5.36 0.84 39.81
CA ARG A 832 -4.69 -0.45 39.51
C ARG A 832 -3.39 -0.55 40.31
N SER A 833 -3.19 -1.68 40.96
CA SER A 833 -2.13 -1.91 41.95
C SER A 833 -0.71 -1.88 41.38
N GLY A 834 -0.55 -2.12 40.08
CA GLY A 834 0.74 -2.32 39.42
C GLY A 834 1.63 -1.07 39.43
N PRO A 835 1.15 0.08 38.93
CA PRO A 835 1.99 1.28 38.84
C PRO A 835 1.79 2.29 39.99
N THR A 836 0.82 2.09 40.89
CA THR A 836 0.62 2.92 42.11
C THR A 836 1.70 2.73 43.17
N VAL A 837 2.43 1.60 43.16
CA VAL A 837 3.54 1.35 44.09
C VAL A 837 4.85 2.03 43.67
N PHE A 838 4.92 2.57 42.45
CA PHE A 838 6.10 3.23 41.88
C PHE A 838 5.90 4.74 41.71
N GLN A 839 5.06 5.37 42.54
CA GLN A 839 4.76 6.80 42.42
C GLN A 839 5.98 7.70 42.55
N TRP A 840 7.01 7.23 43.26
CA TRP A 840 8.33 7.88 43.28
C TRP A 840 8.84 8.24 41.87
N ALA A 841 8.48 7.49 40.83
CA ALA A 841 8.87 7.74 39.46
C ALA A 841 8.42 9.12 38.94
N ALA A 842 7.25 9.60 39.36
CA ALA A 842 6.73 10.93 39.05
C ALA A 842 7.01 11.95 40.16
N ARG A 843 7.04 11.49 41.42
CA ARG A 843 7.20 12.36 42.59
C ARG A 843 8.60 12.92 42.75
N PHE A 844 9.65 12.19 42.36
CA PHE A 844 11.01 12.74 42.37
C PHE A 844 11.17 13.94 41.42
N PRO A 845 10.83 13.85 40.12
CA PRO A 845 10.81 15.02 39.22
C PRO A 845 9.99 16.18 39.77
N LEU A 846 8.80 15.91 40.32
CA LEU A 846 7.93 16.93 40.90
C LEU A 846 8.59 17.61 42.12
N LEU A 847 9.17 16.83 43.03
CA LEU A 847 9.90 17.36 44.20
C LEU A 847 11.02 18.31 43.73
N ALA A 848 11.81 17.90 42.74
CA ALA A 848 12.89 18.74 42.23
C ALA A 848 12.39 20.03 41.58
N VAL A 849 11.35 19.97 40.75
CA VAL A 849 10.76 21.17 40.12
C VAL A 849 10.20 22.13 41.18
N GLU A 850 9.51 21.63 42.21
CA GLU A 850 8.97 22.47 43.28
C GLU A 850 10.09 23.13 44.11
N LEU A 851 11.18 22.41 44.35
CA LEU A 851 12.36 22.94 45.04
C LEU A 851 13.05 24.04 44.23
N GLU A 852 13.24 23.82 42.91
CA GLU A 852 13.81 24.84 42.00
C GLU A 852 12.92 26.09 41.89
N ARG A 853 11.60 25.93 42.05
CA ARG A 853 10.63 27.04 42.08
C ARG A 853 10.52 27.72 43.45
N GLY A 854 11.27 27.28 44.45
CA GLY A 854 11.24 27.83 45.81
C GLY A 854 9.96 27.50 46.59
N ARG A 855 9.22 26.46 46.21
CA ARG A 855 7.97 26.03 46.84
C ARG A 855 8.23 24.87 47.79
N LEU A 856 8.85 25.20 48.93
CA LEU A 856 9.35 24.21 49.89
C LEU A 856 8.25 23.32 50.46
N ASP A 857 7.09 23.88 50.83
CA ASP A 857 5.97 23.10 51.38
C ASP A 857 5.47 22.03 50.39
N ALA A 858 5.39 22.37 49.10
CA ALA A 858 4.99 21.43 48.04
C ALA A 858 6.04 20.33 47.82
N ALA A 859 7.34 20.66 47.94
CA ALA A 859 8.42 19.67 47.86
C ALA A 859 8.40 18.70 49.05
N VAL A 860 8.15 19.21 50.27
CA VAL A 860 7.99 18.37 51.48
C VAL A 860 6.77 17.45 51.35
N GLU A 861 5.67 17.93 50.77
CA GLU A 861 4.49 17.09 50.50
C GLU A 861 4.83 15.90 49.57
N GLN A 862 5.65 16.12 48.53
CA GLN A 862 6.09 15.03 47.66
C GLN A 862 7.01 14.03 48.39
N ALA A 863 7.90 14.52 49.24
CA ALA A 863 8.76 13.68 50.07
C ALA A 863 7.93 12.81 51.03
N LEU A 864 6.96 13.41 51.74
CA LEU A 864 6.04 12.71 52.62
C LEU A 864 5.27 11.62 51.88
N ALA A 865 4.75 11.94 50.68
CA ALA A 865 4.01 10.97 49.89
C ALA A 865 4.88 9.77 49.48
N MET A 866 6.16 9.96 49.14
CA MET A 866 7.09 8.86 48.81
C MET A 866 7.44 7.95 50.00
N LEU A 867 7.19 8.39 51.23
CA LEU A 867 7.39 7.60 52.45
C LEU A 867 6.19 6.70 52.80
N ASP A 868 5.12 6.74 52.00
CA ASP A 868 3.94 5.89 52.19
C ASP A 868 4.32 4.39 52.20
N PRO A 869 3.96 3.63 53.26
CA PRO A 869 4.21 2.19 53.34
C PRO A 869 3.62 1.35 52.20
N LEU A 870 2.63 1.88 51.47
CA LEU A 870 2.04 1.23 50.29
C LEU A 870 2.93 1.32 49.05
N GLN A 871 3.95 2.20 49.03
CA GLN A 871 4.91 2.28 47.92
C GLN A 871 6.02 1.23 48.04
N GLN A 872 6.74 1.03 46.94
CA GLN A 872 8.03 0.34 46.98
C GLN A 872 8.97 1.06 47.95
N PRO A 873 9.62 0.34 48.89
CA PRO A 873 10.64 0.92 49.75
C PRO A 873 11.76 1.55 48.92
N LEU A 874 12.04 2.83 49.20
CA LEU A 874 13.29 3.46 48.78
C LEU A 874 14.48 2.86 49.55
N PRO A 875 15.72 2.95 49.02
CA PRO A 875 16.93 2.58 49.75
C PRO A 875 16.98 3.27 51.11
N ASP A 876 17.47 2.57 52.14
CA ASP A 876 17.38 3.06 53.53
C ASP A 876 17.96 4.46 53.71
N GLU A 877 19.13 4.74 53.10
CA GLU A 877 19.76 6.07 53.14
C GLU A 877 18.88 7.18 52.52
N LEU A 878 18.23 6.88 51.39
CA LEU A 878 17.34 7.84 50.73
C LEU A 878 16.05 8.05 51.52
N ARG A 879 15.50 6.98 52.11
CA ARG A 879 14.32 7.02 52.98
C ARG A 879 14.59 7.84 54.23
N GLU A 880 15.75 7.62 54.88
CA GLU A 880 16.16 8.39 56.06
C GLU A 880 16.30 9.87 55.73
N LEU A 881 16.94 10.23 54.62
CA LEU A 881 17.06 11.63 54.19
C LEU A 881 15.70 12.29 53.94
N LEU A 882 14.79 11.60 53.26
CA LEU A 882 13.44 12.11 53.03
C LEU A 882 12.65 12.26 54.34
N GLN A 883 12.80 11.33 55.29
CA GLN A 883 12.15 11.43 56.60
C GLN A 883 12.68 12.64 57.39
N HIS A 884 14.00 12.83 57.41
CA HIS A 884 14.59 14.01 58.06
C HIS A 884 14.09 15.30 57.42
N ALA A 885 14.02 15.36 56.09
CA ALA A 885 13.50 16.51 55.35
C ALA A 885 12.03 16.85 55.68
N VAL A 886 11.21 15.81 55.92
CA VAL A 886 9.82 15.98 56.37
C VAL A 886 9.74 16.49 57.80
N ASP A 887 10.63 16.01 58.68
CA ASP A 887 10.64 16.37 60.10
C ASP A 887 11.21 17.78 60.35
N ASP A 888 12.22 18.19 59.58
CA ASP A 888 12.93 19.47 59.75
C ASP A 888 12.46 20.58 58.79
N GLY A 889 11.68 20.23 57.74
CA GLY A 889 11.22 21.15 56.71
C GLY A 889 12.37 21.78 55.91
N GLY A 890 13.53 21.13 55.85
CA GLY A 890 14.80 21.68 55.41
C GLY A 890 15.07 21.52 53.90
N SER A 891 15.25 22.64 53.21
CA SER A 891 15.65 22.68 51.79
C SER A 891 16.98 21.97 51.52
N ASP A 892 17.93 22.03 52.47
CA ASP A 892 19.26 21.40 52.33
C ASP A 892 19.15 19.87 52.35
N THR A 893 18.32 19.32 53.25
CA THR A 893 18.09 17.88 53.37
C THR A 893 17.37 17.34 52.12
N LEU A 894 16.39 18.08 51.58
CA LEU A 894 15.73 17.74 50.31
C LEU A 894 16.72 17.77 49.14
N THR A 895 17.58 18.77 49.06
CA THR A 895 18.62 18.87 48.01
C THR A 895 19.54 17.65 48.03
N ARG A 896 20.02 17.28 49.23
CA ARG A 896 20.86 16.08 49.40
C ARG A 896 20.12 14.79 49.03
N SER A 897 18.82 14.69 49.33
CA SER A 897 18.00 13.55 48.92
C SER A 897 17.88 13.44 47.40
N LEU A 898 17.78 14.57 46.68
CA LEU A 898 17.75 14.63 45.22
C LEU A 898 19.09 14.25 44.58
N GLU A 899 20.20 14.64 45.19
CA GLU A 899 21.53 14.23 44.75
C GLU A 899 21.68 12.71 44.85
N LEU A 900 21.32 12.12 46.00
CA LEU A 900 21.36 10.67 46.19
C LEU A 900 20.38 9.93 45.28
N ALA A 901 19.17 10.48 45.09
CA ALA A 901 18.18 9.96 44.15
C ALA A 901 18.74 9.97 42.71
N ARG A 902 19.48 11.01 42.33
CA ARG A 902 20.09 11.15 41.01
C ARG A 902 21.17 10.10 40.78
N ASP A 903 22.05 9.92 41.75
CA ASP A 903 23.11 8.90 41.70
C ASP A 903 22.54 7.48 41.64
N GLY A 904 21.40 7.25 42.30
CA GLY A 904 20.66 5.98 42.26
C GLY A 904 19.71 5.82 41.06
N GLY A 905 19.68 6.77 40.11
CA GLY A 905 18.81 6.71 38.93
C GLY A 905 17.30 6.83 39.24
N TYR A 906 16.95 7.41 40.38
CA TYR A 906 15.58 7.77 40.76
C TYR A 906 15.16 9.14 40.18
N ILE A 907 16.11 10.04 39.83
CA ILE A 907 15.83 11.36 39.24
C ILE A 907 16.91 11.89 38.31
#